data_AF-A0A2V7VJ43-F1
#
_entry.id   AF-A0A2V7VJ43-F1
#
_cell.length_a   1.000
_cell.length_b   1.000
_cell.length_c   1.000
_cell.angle_alpha   90.00
_cell.angle_beta   90.00
_cell.angle_gamma   90.00
#
_symmetry.space_group_name_H-M   'P 1'
#
loop_
_entity.id
_entity.type
_entity.pdbx_description
1 polymer ?
#
loop_
_entity_poly.entity_id
_entity_poly.type
_entity_poly.pdbx_seq_one_letter_code
_entity_poly.pdbx_strand_id
1 'polypeptide(L)'
;MCGIAGVLNRDGQPVDRALLARMATSLRHRGPDGEGFHTEAGRPSVGLASSRLAIIDIPGGGQPMSTEDGAFTIVYNGEVFNAEEVRRELESGGHRFRSRCDTEVVLRGYARWGTDVLSRLNGMWAFAIWDRTARRLVLARDRLGVKPLVYADTSRGVAFASEIKALLASGVVDRQADLTALPHYLSAFVVPEPMTLLRGVRRLPAGHYAVADEAGLREVRYWDCAVEEEEDRGFQSYREEVGGLLEDAVRRRLVSDVPLGVFLSGGIDSGLVATLASRSVTEPLRTFTLGFEGSAADERPQARRLATALGAHHTEEGVTAREAASALPDLLAAHDEPSQSLIQGHFVSRLARRDVTVALAGAGGDELFSSYPTHRVVDLLARLDRVPSPLRAALLALARLVPGGRGRRLAALAALEPDARVTRRLLHQTDAAMRENLIASEVRRDLDLEGPTRHLEAHYARAQARHPLNRLLYVYVKTYLVDELLRTLDSMSMLNSLEGRVPLLDYRLVERAMRIPAHHKMSLLEGKVLLRRVASRVLPPGTLMAGKRGFSLPLDAWLRGELAETLRDVLSAAAVRRRGVFDGDAVADLLGRYLDGEARLTQPVMMLFAFEQWARRVLDAPPATSPEAAVEIGSPAPDLSVIVVNWNTRDILRDCLASVARHLSSVSHEVILVDNASSDGSAEMVAREFPRARLIRNPENVGFARANNQAMRAARGSWFLLLNSDARLVDDSVAALLARVRAEPKLGVAHCRLVFEDGRLQHTTYRFPALGLTLLEGLGLYKLLPPARRAATLLGGHWSQDEERDVDWVAGAFMTLPREVFDATGGFSEEYFMYGEDMEWCYRIRDAGYRIRYYPQATVIHRDHSSADLRWGERRVTLCIEHQLQIYAKRHGRHRGRLYRAASAAGSLFRLAYFSARSLVAGSDAEYHRGMRRYSWLSLRAFVRARRR
;
A
#
# COMPACT_ATOMS: atom_id res chain seq x y z
N MET A 1 15.15 -12.29 -5.02
CA MET A 1 14.06 -11.96 -4.08
C MET A 1 12.71 -12.22 -4.70
N CYS A 2 11.74 -12.77 -3.97
CA CYS A 2 10.47 -13.20 -4.58
C CYS A 2 9.30 -13.14 -3.59
N GLY A 3 8.07 -13.12 -4.08
CA GLY A 3 6.95 -13.77 -3.38
C GLY A 3 6.91 -15.25 -3.78
N ILE A 4 6.80 -16.17 -2.82
CA ILE A 4 6.68 -17.61 -3.10
C ILE A 4 5.34 -18.13 -2.59
N ALA A 5 4.78 -19.11 -3.29
CA ALA A 5 3.54 -19.77 -2.93
C ALA A 5 3.50 -21.21 -3.48
N GLY A 6 2.66 -22.05 -2.90
CA GLY A 6 2.42 -23.38 -3.46
C GLY A 6 1.44 -24.22 -2.64
N VAL A 7 1.08 -25.36 -3.22
CA VAL A 7 0.15 -26.34 -2.67
C VAL A 7 0.69 -27.75 -2.91
N LEU A 8 0.57 -28.61 -1.91
CA LEU A 8 0.75 -30.05 -2.01
C LEU A 8 -0.57 -30.73 -1.64
N ASN A 9 -1.13 -31.50 -2.57
CA ASN A 9 -2.36 -32.27 -2.37
C ASN A 9 -2.00 -33.73 -2.07
N ARG A 10 -2.27 -34.18 -0.84
CA ARG A 10 -1.96 -35.55 -0.36
C ARG A 10 -2.83 -36.62 -1.04
N ASP A 11 -4.05 -36.25 -1.41
CA ASP A 11 -5.01 -37.10 -2.12
C ASP A 11 -4.65 -37.32 -3.60
N GLY A 12 -3.64 -36.59 -4.11
CA GLY A 12 -3.18 -36.65 -5.48
C GLY A 12 -4.07 -35.91 -6.49
N GLN A 13 -5.07 -35.14 -6.02
CA GLN A 13 -5.82 -34.27 -6.89
C GLN A 13 -4.88 -33.24 -7.55
N PRO A 14 -4.94 -33.05 -8.88
CA PRO A 14 -4.07 -32.10 -9.56
C PRO A 14 -4.19 -30.69 -8.99
N VAL A 15 -3.05 -30.03 -8.79
CA VAL A 15 -3.05 -28.61 -8.39
C VAL A 15 -3.40 -27.73 -9.59
N ASP A 16 -4.48 -26.97 -9.48
CA ASP A 16 -4.94 -26.04 -10.52
C ASP A 16 -3.96 -24.87 -10.70
N ARG A 17 -3.52 -24.64 -11.93
CA ARG A 17 -2.66 -23.51 -12.28
C ARG A 17 -3.35 -22.16 -12.06
N ALA A 18 -4.67 -22.07 -12.25
CA ALA A 18 -5.40 -20.82 -12.01
C ALA A 18 -5.40 -20.46 -10.51
N LEU A 19 -5.46 -21.45 -9.62
CA LEU A 19 -5.25 -21.25 -8.19
C LEU A 19 -3.87 -20.67 -7.91
N LEU A 20 -2.80 -21.26 -8.45
CA LEU A 20 -1.44 -20.76 -8.29
C LEU A 20 -1.28 -19.34 -8.83
N ALA A 21 -1.92 -19.01 -9.96
CA ALA A 21 -1.91 -17.67 -10.54
C ALA A 21 -2.58 -16.63 -9.63
N ARG A 22 -3.68 -16.96 -8.94
CA ARG A 22 -4.29 -16.07 -7.93
C ARG A 22 -3.33 -15.82 -6.75
N MET A 23 -2.67 -16.86 -6.26
CA MET A 23 -1.67 -16.73 -5.20
C MET A 23 -0.52 -15.82 -5.64
N ALA A 24 0.05 -16.05 -6.82
CA ALA A 24 1.13 -15.23 -7.37
C ALA A 24 0.70 -13.76 -7.58
N THR A 25 -0.51 -13.53 -8.10
CA THR A 25 -1.05 -12.17 -8.30
C THR A 25 -1.09 -11.39 -6.98
N SER A 26 -1.51 -12.03 -5.88
CA SER A 26 -1.54 -11.40 -4.55
C SER A 26 -0.16 -11.05 -3.98
N LEU A 27 0.91 -11.61 -4.56
CA LEU A 27 2.30 -11.40 -4.16
C LEU A 27 3.08 -10.51 -5.15
N ARG A 28 2.42 -9.96 -6.17
CA ARG A 28 3.07 -9.20 -7.25
C ARG A 28 3.83 -7.96 -6.75
N HIS A 29 3.37 -7.32 -5.66
CA HIS A 29 4.10 -6.21 -5.03
C HIS A 29 5.51 -6.63 -4.57
N ARG A 30 5.68 -7.89 -4.17
CA ARG A 30 6.98 -8.44 -3.75
C ARG A 30 7.91 -8.78 -4.92
N GLY A 31 7.38 -8.91 -6.13
CA GLY A 31 8.12 -9.42 -7.28
C GLY A 31 7.48 -9.00 -8.59
N PRO A 32 7.65 -7.73 -9.00
CA PRO A 32 6.99 -7.18 -10.18
C PRO A 32 7.66 -7.57 -11.51
N ASP A 33 8.87 -8.13 -11.49
CA ASP A 33 9.71 -8.30 -12.69
C ASP A 33 9.42 -9.59 -13.46
N GLY A 34 8.80 -10.58 -12.82
CA GLY A 34 8.44 -11.83 -13.48
C GLY A 34 7.58 -12.75 -12.63
N GLU A 35 7.00 -13.76 -13.26
CA GLU A 35 6.25 -14.82 -12.59
C GLU A 35 6.61 -16.18 -13.19
N GLY A 36 6.42 -17.24 -12.40
CA GLY A 36 6.64 -18.60 -12.86
C GLY A 36 5.85 -19.62 -12.06
N PHE A 37 5.61 -20.77 -12.70
CA PHE A 37 4.76 -21.84 -12.18
C PHE A 37 5.37 -23.20 -12.48
N HIS A 38 5.18 -24.13 -11.56
CA HIS A 38 5.50 -25.55 -11.74
C HIS A 38 4.34 -26.37 -11.18
N THR A 39 3.89 -27.37 -11.93
CA THR A 39 2.84 -28.30 -11.50
C THR A 39 3.26 -29.71 -11.86
N GLU A 40 3.15 -30.61 -10.90
CA GLU A 40 3.43 -32.04 -11.08
C GLU A 40 2.24 -32.86 -10.55
N ALA A 41 1.68 -33.69 -11.43
CA ALA A 41 0.65 -34.63 -11.07
C ALA A 41 1.27 -35.88 -10.42
N GLY A 42 0.62 -36.40 -9.40
CA GLY A 42 1.12 -37.53 -8.62
C GLY A 42 0.28 -37.71 -7.36
N ARG A 43 0.71 -38.59 -6.47
CA ARG A 43 0.13 -38.75 -5.13
C ARG A 43 1.25 -38.71 -4.09
N PRO A 44 1.69 -37.54 -3.61
CA PRO A 44 0.96 -36.28 -3.69
C PRO A 44 1.17 -35.55 -5.03
N SER A 45 0.24 -34.65 -5.37
CA SER A 45 0.42 -33.68 -6.45
C SER A 45 0.94 -32.38 -5.87
N VAL A 46 1.79 -31.66 -6.60
CA VAL A 46 2.40 -30.41 -6.14
C VAL A 46 2.23 -29.30 -7.18
N GLY A 47 2.07 -28.08 -6.68
CA GLY A 47 2.08 -26.85 -7.45
C GLY A 47 2.91 -25.79 -6.73
N LEU A 48 3.83 -25.14 -7.45
CA LEU A 48 4.69 -24.09 -6.96
C LEU A 48 4.55 -22.84 -7.83
N ALA A 49 4.60 -21.68 -7.21
CA ALA A 49 4.51 -20.38 -7.86
C ALA A 49 5.50 -19.39 -7.25
N SER A 50 6.00 -18.49 -8.08
CA SER A 50 6.86 -17.39 -7.65
C SER A 50 6.56 -16.11 -8.42
N SER A 51 6.57 -14.98 -7.72
CA SER A 51 6.63 -13.61 -8.28
C SER A 51 8.02 -13.06 -7.98
N ARG A 52 8.79 -12.69 -9.01
CA ARG A 52 10.23 -12.42 -8.92
C ARG A 52 10.53 -10.93 -8.90
N LEU A 53 11.39 -10.53 -7.97
CA LEU A 53 12.17 -9.29 -7.97
C LEU A 53 13.61 -9.65 -8.36
N ALA A 54 14.04 -9.25 -9.54
CA ALA A 54 15.32 -9.63 -10.13
C ALA A 54 16.46 -8.76 -9.57
N ILE A 55 17.34 -9.36 -8.75
CA ILE A 55 18.47 -8.69 -8.09
C ILE A 55 19.81 -9.27 -8.54
N ILE A 56 19.93 -10.60 -8.56
CA ILE A 56 21.11 -11.35 -9.01
C ILE A 56 20.73 -12.19 -10.22
N ASP A 57 21.59 -12.21 -11.23
CA ASP A 57 21.45 -12.95 -12.48
C ASP A 57 20.07 -12.71 -13.12
N ILE A 58 19.83 -11.45 -13.51
CA ILE A 58 18.56 -10.98 -14.07
C ILE A 58 18.02 -11.93 -15.16
N PRO A 59 18.81 -12.39 -16.16
CA PRO A 59 18.29 -13.32 -17.17
C PRO A 59 18.22 -14.79 -16.70
N GLY A 60 19.17 -15.28 -15.88
CA GLY A 60 19.31 -16.70 -15.57
C GLY A 60 18.58 -17.19 -14.30
N GLY A 61 18.18 -16.28 -13.41
CA GLY A 61 17.60 -16.62 -12.11
C GLY A 61 16.08 -16.88 -12.09
N GLY A 62 15.51 -17.40 -13.17
CA GLY A 62 14.08 -17.73 -13.25
C GLY A 62 13.65 -18.75 -12.21
N GLN A 63 12.45 -18.60 -11.66
CA GLN A 63 11.86 -19.51 -10.68
C GLN A 63 10.42 -19.88 -11.09
N PRO A 64 9.90 -21.08 -10.72
CA PRO A 64 10.58 -22.18 -10.03
C PRO A 64 11.79 -22.72 -10.80
N MET A 65 12.86 -23.08 -10.09
CA MET A 65 14.10 -23.59 -10.68
C MET A 65 14.21 -25.10 -10.44
N SER A 66 14.57 -25.88 -11.46
CA SER A 66 14.70 -27.34 -11.36
C SER A 66 16.12 -27.82 -11.68
N THR A 67 16.52 -28.96 -11.09
CA THR A 67 17.70 -29.69 -11.56
C THR A 67 17.47 -30.28 -12.95
N GLU A 68 18.54 -30.65 -13.66
CA GLU A 68 18.48 -31.16 -15.04
C GLU A 68 17.59 -32.37 -15.23
N ASP A 69 17.64 -33.26 -14.25
CA ASP A 69 16.86 -34.49 -14.19
C ASP A 69 15.43 -34.24 -13.65
N GLY A 70 15.12 -33.01 -13.21
CA GLY A 70 13.89 -32.65 -12.55
C GLY A 70 13.67 -33.35 -11.20
N ALA A 71 14.72 -33.87 -10.57
CA ALA A 71 14.62 -34.53 -9.28
C ALA A 71 14.25 -33.56 -8.15
N PHE A 72 14.69 -32.30 -8.26
CA PHE A 72 14.43 -31.26 -7.28
C PHE A 72 13.95 -29.97 -7.96
N THR A 73 12.92 -29.35 -7.40
CA THR A 73 12.38 -28.05 -7.86
C THR A 73 12.24 -27.08 -6.70
N ILE A 74 12.74 -25.85 -6.83
CA ILE A 74 12.73 -24.82 -5.77
C ILE A 74 11.95 -23.57 -6.17
N VAL A 75 11.22 -23.00 -5.20
CA VAL A 75 10.85 -21.58 -5.16
C VAL A 75 11.50 -20.93 -3.96
N TYR A 76 12.06 -19.73 -4.14
CA TYR A 76 13.01 -19.12 -3.22
C TYR A 76 12.83 -17.60 -3.09
N ASN A 77 12.54 -17.14 -1.88
CA ASN A 77 12.50 -15.73 -1.47
C ASN A 77 13.65 -15.45 -0.50
N GLY A 78 14.76 -14.92 -0.98
CA GLY A 78 15.89 -14.58 -0.12
C GLY A 78 17.15 -14.20 -0.87
N GLU A 79 18.25 -14.20 -0.11
CA GLU A 79 19.62 -14.08 -0.57
C GLU A 79 20.55 -14.92 0.37
N VAL A 80 21.44 -15.74 -0.21
CA VAL A 80 22.54 -16.41 0.50
C VAL A 80 23.85 -15.66 0.24
N PHE A 81 24.29 -14.88 1.22
CA PHE A 81 25.48 -14.03 1.11
C PHE A 81 26.82 -14.79 1.14
N ASN A 82 26.83 -16.11 1.40
CA ASN A 82 27.99 -16.98 1.22
C ASN A 82 27.83 -17.97 0.05
N ALA A 83 26.95 -17.67 -0.92
CA ALA A 83 26.67 -18.56 -2.05
C ALA A 83 27.93 -18.94 -2.85
N GLU A 84 28.89 -18.03 -3.02
CA GLU A 84 30.13 -18.31 -3.74
C GLU A 84 31.01 -19.35 -3.01
N GLU A 85 31.07 -19.28 -1.68
CA GLU A 85 31.84 -20.26 -0.88
C GLU A 85 31.22 -21.65 -0.98
N VAL A 86 29.88 -21.73 -0.84
CA VAL A 86 29.13 -22.99 -0.94
C VAL A 86 29.19 -23.54 -2.37
N ARG A 87 29.15 -22.68 -3.38
CA ARG A 87 29.33 -23.06 -4.79
C ARG A 87 30.66 -23.76 -5.02
N ARG A 88 31.78 -23.18 -4.56
CA ARG A 88 33.11 -23.78 -4.73
C ARG A 88 33.20 -25.16 -4.07
N GLU A 89 32.59 -25.33 -2.89
CA GLU A 89 32.50 -26.65 -2.23
C GLU A 89 31.72 -27.65 -3.10
N LEU A 90 30.58 -27.25 -3.67
CA LEU A 90 29.78 -28.10 -4.56
C LEU A 90 30.49 -28.42 -5.88
N GLU A 91 31.19 -27.46 -6.49
CA GLU A 91 32.00 -27.65 -7.70
C GLU A 91 33.14 -28.66 -7.45
N SER A 92 33.81 -28.58 -6.29
CA SER A 92 34.81 -29.57 -5.89
C SER A 92 34.22 -30.98 -5.70
N GLY A 93 32.92 -31.06 -5.39
CA GLY A 93 32.14 -32.29 -5.34
C GLY A 93 31.58 -32.76 -6.68
N GLY A 94 31.91 -32.09 -7.79
CA GLY A 94 31.51 -32.46 -9.16
C GLY A 94 30.20 -31.83 -9.65
N HIS A 95 29.56 -30.95 -8.87
CA HIS A 95 28.36 -30.25 -9.32
C HIS A 95 28.70 -29.21 -10.40
N ARG A 96 27.80 -29.07 -11.39
CA ARG A 96 27.87 -28.04 -12.43
C ARG A 96 26.71 -27.07 -12.27
N PHE A 97 26.95 -25.81 -12.60
CA PHE A 97 25.98 -24.73 -12.47
C PHE A 97 25.64 -24.11 -13.82
N ARG A 98 24.40 -23.65 -13.96
CA ARG A 98 23.86 -23.02 -15.18
C ARG A 98 23.53 -21.55 -15.00
N SER A 99 23.37 -21.13 -13.75
CA SER A 99 23.06 -19.76 -13.33
C SER A 99 24.12 -19.30 -12.33
N ARG A 100 24.25 -17.98 -12.17
CA ARG A 100 25.03 -17.36 -11.09
C ARG A 100 24.19 -17.10 -9.84
N CYS A 101 22.88 -17.33 -9.89
CA CYS A 101 21.96 -17.08 -8.80
C CYS A 101 22.25 -18.01 -7.60
N ASP A 102 22.10 -17.45 -6.40
CA ASP A 102 22.18 -18.18 -5.13
C ASP A 102 21.10 -19.27 -5.01
N THR A 103 19.97 -19.10 -5.70
CA THR A 103 18.89 -20.11 -5.79
C THR A 103 19.41 -21.48 -6.27
N GLU A 104 20.28 -21.50 -7.28
CA GLU A 104 20.87 -22.76 -7.77
C GLU A 104 21.81 -23.38 -6.73
N VAL A 105 22.55 -22.55 -5.98
CA VAL A 105 23.44 -23.01 -4.89
C VAL A 105 22.65 -23.71 -3.79
N VAL A 106 21.51 -23.15 -3.39
CA VAL A 106 20.62 -23.79 -2.41
C VAL A 106 20.05 -25.11 -2.95
N LEU A 107 19.56 -25.12 -4.19
CA LEU A 107 19.00 -26.32 -4.82
C LEU A 107 20.03 -27.46 -4.92
N ARG A 108 21.25 -27.15 -5.37
CA ARG A 108 22.35 -28.12 -5.47
C ARG A 108 22.86 -28.56 -4.10
N GLY A 109 22.91 -27.63 -3.14
CA GLY A 109 23.26 -27.94 -1.75
C GLY A 109 22.27 -28.92 -1.13
N TYR A 110 20.96 -28.73 -1.36
CA TYR A 110 19.95 -29.69 -0.93
C TYR A 110 20.09 -31.04 -1.65
N ALA A 111 20.34 -31.05 -2.96
CA ALA A 111 20.59 -32.31 -3.68
C ALA A 111 21.77 -33.10 -3.12
N ARG A 112 22.80 -32.42 -2.58
CA ARG A 112 24.00 -33.04 -2.01
C ARG A 112 23.86 -33.43 -0.54
N TRP A 113 23.28 -32.56 0.29
CA TRP A 113 23.29 -32.68 1.75
C TRP A 113 21.88 -32.79 2.37
N GLY A 114 20.83 -32.78 1.56
CA GLY A 114 19.45 -32.70 2.06
C GLY A 114 19.24 -31.44 2.90
N THR A 115 18.52 -31.59 4.01
CA THR A 115 18.23 -30.49 4.95
C THR A 115 19.46 -29.95 5.68
N ASP A 116 20.58 -30.69 5.69
CA ASP A 116 21.82 -30.24 6.35
C ASP A 116 22.46 -29.05 5.64
N VAL A 117 22.05 -28.77 4.40
CA VAL A 117 22.41 -27.54 3.68
C VAL A 117 22.13 -26.29 4.50
N LEU A 118 21.05 -26.26 5.30
CA LEU A 118 20.61 -25.10 6.07
C LEU A 118 21.67 -24.61 7.05
N SER A 119 22.47 -25.52 7.63
CA SER A 119 23.54 -25.15 8.57
C SER A 119 24.70 -24.43 7.88
N ARG A 120 24.88 -24.63 6.57
CA ARG A 120 25.98 -24.07 5.75
C ARG A 120 25.67 -22.68 5.18
N LEU A 121 24.40 -22.31 5.10
CA LEU A 121 23.98 -21.05 4.50
C LEU A 121 24.14 -19.88 5.48
N ASN A 122 24.61 -18.74 4.98
CA ASN A 122 24.58 -17.43 5.65
C ASN A 122 23.79 -16.44 4.80
N GLY A 123 22.72 -15.87 5.33
CA GLY A 123 21.72 -15.20 4.49
C GLY A 123 20.39 -14.98 5.18
N MET A 124 19.42 -14.57 4.38
CA MET A 124 18.02 -14.39 4.76
C MET A 124 17.16 -15.05 3.69
N TRP A 125 16.27 -15.97 4.06
CA TRP A 125 15.56 -16.79 3.09
C TRP A 125 14.30 -17.42 3.65
N ALA A 126 13.34 -17.59 2.75
CA ALA A 126 12.25 -18.53 2.85
C ALA A 126 12.19 -19.30 1.52
N PHE A 127 12.15 -20.62 1.55
CA PHE A 127 12.07 -21.42 0.33
C PHE A 127 11.24 -22.68 0.50
N ALA A 128 10.80 -23.22 -0.63
CA ALA A 128 10.17 -24.53 -0.72
C ALA A 128 10.87 -25.37 -1.80
N ILE A 129 11.25 -26.60 -1.47
CA ILE A 129 11.85 -27.57 -2.39
C ILE A 129 10.92 -28.77 -2.52
N TRP A 130 10.46 -29.05 -3.74
CA TRP A 130 9.87 -30.33 -4.10
C TRP A 130 10.98 -31.34 -4.39
N ASP A 131 11.03 -32.40 -3.59
CA ASP A 131 11.94 -33.53 -3.74
C ASP A 131 11.14 -34.69 -4.35
N ARG A 132 11.22 -34.83 -5.68
CA ARG A 132 10.45 -35.82 -6.43
C ARG A 132 10.83 -37.25 -6.06
N THR A 133 12.11 -37.46 -5.73
CA THR A 133 12.65 -38.79 -5.39
C THR A 133 12.08 -39.29 -4.07
N ALA A 134 12.02 -38.42 -3.05
CA ALA A 134 11.44 -38.75 -1.75
C ALA A 134 9.94 -38.39 -1.64
N ARG A 135 9.33 -37.82 -2.69
CA ARG A 135 7.92 -37.40 -2.79
C ARG A 135 7.49 -36.48 -1.64
N ARG A 136 8.32 -35.51 -1.31
CA ARG A 136 8.12 -34.59 -0.17
C ARG A 136 8.39 -33.14 -0.55
N LEU A 137 7.67 -32.24 0.10
CA LEU A 137 7.88 -30.80 0.03
C LEU A 137 8.59 -30.33 1.30
N VAL A 138 9.74 -29.68 1.15
CA VAL A 138 10.52 -29.12 2.25
C VAL A 138 10.36 -27.60 2.25
N LEU A 139 9.74 -27.07 3.29
CA LEU A 139 9.63 -25.64 3.57
C LEU A 139 10.73 -25.23 4.54
N ALA A 140 11.50 -24.17 4.27
CA ALA A 140 12.55 -23.72 5.19
C ALA A 140 12.54 -22.20 5.35
N ARG A 141 12.77 -21.75 6.58
CA ARG A 141 12.91 -20.33 6.93
C ARG A 141 14.27 -20.06 7.57
N ASP A 142 14.85 -18.90 7.31
CA ASP A 142 16.15 -18.53 7.85
C ASP A 142 16.18 -18.45 9.39
N ARG A 143 17.40 -18.40 9.93
CA ARG A 143 17.69 -18.46 11.37
C ARG A 143 16.93 -17.41 12.19
N LEU A 144 16.75 -16.22 11.64
CA LEU A 144 16.12 -15.09 12.33
C LEU A 144 14.75 -14.75 11.77
N GLY A 145 14.23 -15.54 10.82
CA GLY A 145 12.93 -15.32 10.22
C GLY A 145 12.82 -13.99 9.47
N VAL A 146 13.93 -13.48 8.91
CA VAL A 146 13.95 -12.21 8.17
C VAL A 146 12.98 -12.27 6.98
N LYS A 147 12.91 -13.41 6.29
CA LYS A 147 11.91 -13.63 5.24
C LYS A 147 10.68 -14.35 5.79
N PRO A 148 9.47 -13.92 5.43
CA PRO A 148 8.24 -14.51 5.95
C PRO A 148 7.90 -15.81 5.22
N LEU A 149 7.31 -16.74 5.95
CA LEU A 149 6.79 -18.00 5.43
C LEU A 149 5.63 -18.47 6.31
N VAL A 150 4.43 -18.48 5.73
CA VAL A 150 3.19 -18.98 6.34
C VAL A 150 2.74 -20.25 5.63
N TYR A 151 2.07 -21.11 6.36
CA TYR A 151 1.47 -22.32 5.80
C TYR A 151 0.15 -22.66 6.49
N ALA A 152 -0.66 -23.46 5.80
CA ALA A 152 -1.86 -24.09 6.34
C ALA A 152 -1.81 -25.60 6.05
N ASP A 153 -1.99 -26.41 7.09
CA ASP A 153 -2.12 -27.86 6.98
C ASP A 153 -3.60 -28.22 7.03
N THR A 154 -4.14 -28.67 5.89
CA THR A 154 -5.56 -29.00 5.72
C THR A 154 -5.72 -30.51 5.55
N SER A 155 -6.97 -30.98 5.61
CA SER A 155 -7.28 -32.39 5.34
C SER A 155 -6.88 -32.84 3.92
N ARG A 156 -6.83 -31.92 2.95
CA ARG A 156 -6.43 -32.22 1.56
C ARG A 156 -4.91 -32.19 1.37
N GLY A 157 -4.21 -31.41 2.17
CA GLY A 157 -2.76 -31.26 2.11
C GLY A 157 -2.28 -29.89 2.60
N VAL A 158 -1.11 -29.46 2.14
CA VAL A 158 -0.41 -28.29 2.67
C VAL A 158 -0.40 -27.16 1.65
N ALA A 159 -0.83 -25.97 2.05
CA ALA A 159 -0.64 -24.73 1.29
C ALA A 159 0.39 -23.84 2.00
N PHE A 160 1.28 -23.18 1.26
CA PHE A 160 2.26 -22.26 1.82
C PHE A 160 2.37 -20.98 0.99
N ALA A 161 2.83 -19.89 1.62
CA ALA A 161 3.14 -18.65 0.93
C ALA A 161 4.06 -17.73 1.74
N SER A 162 4.60 -16.69 1.10
CA SER A 162 5.27 -15.59 1.80
C SER A 162 4.33 -14.74 2.66
N GLU A 163 3.07 -14.58 2.23
CA GLU A 163 2.07 -13.71 2.86
C GLU A 163 0.72 -14.44 2.98
N ILE A 164 -0.03 -14.16 4.04
CA ILE A 164 -1.33 -14.78 4.35
C ILE A 164 -2.34 -14.53 3.23
N LYS A 165 -2.36 -13.32 2.65
CA LYS A 165 -3.26 -12.99 1.53
C LYS A 165 -3.16 -13.96 0.35
N ALA A 166 -1.99 -14.57 0.13
CA ALA A 166 -1.83 -15.59 -0.91
C ALA A 166 -2.49 -16.92 -0.52
N LEU A 167 -2.43 -17.32 0.75
CA LEU A 167 -3.19 -18.47 1.25
C LEU A 167 -4.71 -18.23 1.12
N LEU A 168 -5.19 -17.03 1.42
CA LEU A 168 -6.60 -16.67 1.24
C LEU A 168 -7.02 -16.64 -0.25
N ALA A 169 -6.12 -16.19 -1.14
CA ALA A 169 -6.35 -16.18 -2.58
C ALA A 169 -6.39 -17.60 -3.20
N SER A 170 -5.79 -18.58 -2.53
CA SER A 170 -5.86 -19.98 -2.96
C SER A 170 -7.30 -20.52 -2.91
N GLY A 171 -8.10 -20.06 -1.93
CA GLY A 171 -9.42 -20.63 -1.62
C GLY A 171 -9.36 -21.93 -0.83
N VAL A 172 -8.17 -22.40 -0.43
CA VAL A 172 -7.97 -23.59 0.40
C VAL A 172 -8.12 -23.25 1.90
N VAL A 173 -7.97 -21.98 2.25
CA VAL A 173 -8.05 -21.46 3.62
C VAL A 173 -9.26 -20.56 3.77
N ASP A 174 -10.05 -20.80 4.82
CA ASP A 174 -11.21 -19.98 5.16
C ASP A 174 -10.82 -18.68 5.88
N ARG A 175 -11.63 -17.64 5.71
CA ARG A 175 -11.50 -16.35 6.41
C ARG A 175 -12.14 -16.41 7.80
N GLN A 176 -11.66 -17.31 8.65
CA GLN A 176 -12.13 -17.44 10.04
C GLN A 176 -11.08 -16.90 11.00
N ALA A 177 -11.49 -16.03 11.92
CA ALA A 177 -10.60 -15.53 12.96
C ALA A 177 -10.17 -16.64 13.92
N ASP A 178 -8.90 -16.63 14.30
CA ASP A 178 -8.37 -17.37 15.45
C ASP A 178 -8.05 -16.39 16.57
N LEU A 179 -8.91 -16.37 17.59
CA LEU A 179 -8.78 -15.47 18.72
C LEU A 179 -7.81 -16.00 19.79
N THR A 180 -7.24 -17.20 19.63
CA THR A 180 -6.28 -17.77 20.59
C THR A 180 -5.07 -16.84 20.78
N ALA A 181 -4.66 -16.13 19.73
CA ALA A 181 -3.55 -15.17 19.80
C ALA A 181 -3.95 -13.78 20.31
N LEU A 182 -5.25 -13.50 20.51
CA LEU A 182 -5.75 -12.19 20.92
C LEU A 182 -5.17 -11.71 22.26
N PRO A 183 -5.04 -12.54 23.31
CA PRO A 183 -4.39 -12.11 24.56
C PRO A 183 -2.94 -11.69 24.36
N HIS A 184 -2.21 -12.34 23.43
CA HIS A 184 -0.82 -12.01 23.10
C HIS A 184 -0.75 -10.67 22.36
N TYR A 185 -1.61 -10.51 21.36
CA TYR A 185 -1.74 -9.27 20.59
C TYR A 185 -2.03 -8.06 21.48
N LEU A 186 -3.08 -8.15 22.33
CA LEU A 186 -3.42 -7.05 23.23
C LEU A 186 -2.34 -6.80 24.29
N SER A 187 -1.49 -7.79 24.57
CA SER A 187 -0.44 -7.68 25.56
C SER A 187 0.80 -6.95 25.05
N ALA A 188 1.29 -7.32 23.86
CA ALA A 188 2.59 -6.86 23.35
C ALA A 188 2.50 -6.11 22.01
N PHE A 189 1.28 -5.92 21.49
CA PHE A 189 0.99 -5.37 20.15
C PHE A 189 1.58 -6.23 19.01
N VAL A 190 1.65 -7.54 19.23
CA VAL A 190 2.21 -8.47 18.28
C VAL A 190 1.57 -9.85 18.44
N VAL A 191 1.39 -10.53 17.32
CA VAL A 191 0.98 -11.93 17.29
C VAL A 191 2.28 -12.76 17.27
N PRO A 192 2.53 -13.64 18.26
CA PRO A 192 3.77 -14.41 18.32
C PRO A 192 3.76 -15.59 17.34
N GLU A 193 4.88 -15.88 16.68
CA GLU A 193 5.03 -17.14 15.94
C GLU A 193 4.91 -18.37 16.89
N PRO A 194 4.31 -19.49 16.46
CA PRO A 194 3.78 -19.79 15.12
C PRO A 194 2.33 -19.33 14.87
N MET A 195 1.67 -18.66 15.83
CA MET A 195 0.24 -18.36 15.77
C MET A 195 -0.07 -17.30 14.71
N THR A 196 -1.28 -17.28 14.15
CA THR A 196 -1.79 -16.12 13.40
C THR A 196 -3.19 -15.76 13.91
N LEU A 197 -3.76 -14.65 13.46
CA LEU A 197 -5.17 -14.34 13.73
C LEU A 197 -6.15 -15.04 12.77
N LEU A 198 -5.68 -15.98 11.94
CA LEU A 198 -6.52 -16.78 11.05
C LEU A 198 -6.43 -18.27 11.40
N ARG A 199 -7.59 -18.89 11.50
CA ARG A 199 -7.72 -20.30 11.84
C ARG A 199 -7.06 -21.17 10.79
N GLY A 200 -6.25 -22.13 11.25
CA GLY A 200 -5.54 -23.08 10.38
C GLY A 200 -4.31 -22.51 9.68
N VAL A 201 -4.01 -21.22 9.83
CA VAL A 201 -2.80 -20.60 9.27
C VAL A 201 -1.76 -20.45 10.37
N ARG A 202 -0.53 -20.90 10.10
CA ARG A 202 0.61 -20.84 11.00
C ARG A 202 1.81 -20.19 10.31
N ARG A 203 2.60 -19.42 11.06
CA ARG A 203 3.95 -19.01 10.64
C ARG A 203 4.92 -20.15 10.89
N LEU A 204 5.75 -20.49 9.90
CA LEU A 204 6.89 -21.38 10.14
C LEU A 204 7.90 -20.63 11.03
N PRO A 205 8.24 -21.10 12.24
CA PRO A 205 9.08 -20.31 13.14
C PRO A 205 10.48 -20.06 12.60
N ALA A 206 11.14 -18.99 13.06
CA ALA A 206 12.53 -18.69 12.71
C ALA A 206 13.46 -19.85 13.08
N GLY A 207 14.42 -20.19 12.21
CA GLY A 207 15.34 -21.31 12.41
C GLY A 207 14.70 -22.69 12.34
N HIS A 208 13.56 -22.82 11.65
CA HIS A 208 12.87 -24.08 11.40
C HIS A 208 12.74 -24.42 9.92
N TYR A 209 12.61 -25.72 9.65
CA TYR A 209 12.08 -26.24 8.39
C TYR A 209 10.90 -27.18 8.68
N ALA A 210 10.04 -27.38 7.71
CA ALA A 210 8.95 -28.33 7.76
C ALA A 210 9.00 -29.28 6.56
N VAL A 211 8.68 -30.55 6.77
CA VAL A 211 8.61 -31.56 5.73
C VAL A 211 7.17 -32.01 5.60
N ALA A 212 6.58 -31.84 4.42
CA ALA A 212 5.25 -32.30 4.07
C ALA A 212 5.33 -33.46 3.08
N ASP A 213 4.65 -34.55 3.38
CA ASP A 213 4.52 -35.73 2.52
C ASP A 213 3.11 -36.34 2.66
N GLU A 214 2.92 -37.58 2.21
CA GLU A 214 1.65 -38.30 2.34
C GLU A 214 1.25 -38.56 3.81
N ALA A 215 2.23 -38.68 4.72
CA ALA A 215 1.98 -39.02 6.13
C ALA A 215 1.57 -37.79 6.96
N GLY A 216 1.98 -36.58 6.55
CA GLY A 216 1.60 -35.37 7.24
C GLY A 216 2.58 -34.23 7.04
N LEU A 217 2.63 -33.33 8.03
CA LEU A 217 3.60 -32.25 8.11
C LEU A 217 4.39 -32.39 9.42
N ARG A 218 5.72 -32.30 9.36
CA ARG A 218 6.58 -32.31 10.55
C ARG A 218 7.51 -31.10 10.54
N GLU A 219 7.46 -30.32 11.61
CA GLU A 219 8.37 -29.18 11.85
C GLU A 219 9.63 -29.62 12.61
N VAL A 220 10.78 -29.05 12.24
CA VAL A 220 12.08 -29.30 12.87
C VAL A 220 12.83 -27.99 13.05
N ARG A 221 13.26 -27.73 14.28
CA ARG A 221 14.19 -26.63 14.58
C ARG A 221 15.61 -27.06 14.20
N TYR A 222 16.27 -26.28 13.34
CA TYR A 222 17.67 -26.51 12.97
C TYR A 222 18.62 -25.48 13.58
N TRP A 223 18.11 -24.37 14.14
CA TRP A 223 18.93 -23.34 14.76
C TRP A 223 18.23 -22.63 15.92
N ASP A 224 19.02 -22.20 16.92
CA ASP A 224 18.61 -21.32 18.02
C ASP A 224 19.81 -20.48 18.47
N CYS A 225 19.59 -19.27 18.97
CA CYS A 225 20.62 -18.41 19.56
C CYS A 225 20.69 -18.51 21.09
N ALA A 226 20.02 -19.50 21.67
CA ALA A 226 20.15 -19.86 23.08
C ALA A 226 21.52 -20.52 23.34
N VAL A 227 22.57 -19.70 23.36
CA VAL A 227 23.96 -20.13 23.56
C VAL A 227 24.45 -19.72 24.96
N GLU A 228 25.35 -20.52 25.52
CA GLU A 228 25.97 -20.23 26.81
C GLU A 228 26.82 -18.95 26.78
N GLU A 229 26.72 -18.16 27.84
CA GLU A 229 27.61 -17.01 28.08
C GLU A 229 29.03 -17.51 28.31
N GLU A 230 30.01 -16.95 27.58
CA GLU A 230 31.40 -17.37 27.69
C GLU A 230 32.13 -16.66 28.84
N GLU A 231 33.30 -17.18 29.21
CA GLU A 231 34.21 -16.50 30.13
C GLU A 231 34.72 -15.20 29.52
N ASP A 232 34.92 -14.18 30.37
CA ASP A 232 35.30 -12.85 29.92
C ASP A 232 36.74 -12.82 29.39
N ARG A 233 36.88 -12.63 28.08
CA ARG A 233 38.15 -12.50 27.37
C ARG A 233 38.69 -11.07 27.30
N GLY A 234 38.01 -10.12 27.94
CA GLY A 234 38.36 -8.71 27.98
C GLY A 234 37.75 -7.90 26.83
N PHE A 235 37.41 -6.65 27.14
CA PHE A 235 36.71 -5.72 26.25
C PHE A 235 37.40 -5.51 24.88
N GLN A 236 38.74 -5.51 24.85
CA GLN A 236 39.50 -5.31 23.62
C GLN A 236 39.26 -6.43 22.60
N SER A 237 39.30 -7.68 23.07
CA SER A 237 39.07 -8.87 22.24
C SER A 237 37.68 -8.83 21.63
N TYR A 238 36.66 -8.49 22.43
CA TYR A 238 35.29 -8.37 21.95
C TYR A 238 35.12 -7.27 20.92
N ARG A 239 35.79 -6.12 21.11
CA ARG A 239 35.69 -5.01 20.18
C ARG A 239 36.27 -5.36 18.80
N GLU A 240 37.41 -6.02 18.77
CA GLU A 240 38.06 -6.45 17.52
C GLU A 240 37.23 -7.49 16.79
N GLU A 241 36.76 -8.51 17.51
CA GLU A 241 35.96 -9.59 16.92
C GLU A 241 34.61 -9.08 16.41
N VAL A 242 33.87 -8.30 17.20
CA VAL A 242 32.59 -7.71 16.78
C VAL A 242 32.79 -6.73 15.62
N GLY A 243 33.86 -5.94 15.64
CA GLY A 243 34.21 -5.03 14.54
C GLY A 243 34.44 -5.78 13.23
N GLY A 244 35.26 -6.84 13.26
CA GLY A 244 35.54 -7.66 12.08
C GLY A 244 34.32 -8.42 11.56
N LEU A 245 33.51 -8.98 12.45
CA LEU A 245 32.26 -9.64 12.07
C LEU A 245 31.26 -8.67 11.43
N LEU A 246 31.15 -7.45 11.95
CA LEU A 246 30.26 -6.43 11.40
C LEU A 246 30.73 -5.95 10.02
N GLU A 247 32.03 -5.72 9.84
CA GLU A 247 32.62 -5.36 8.55
C GLU A 247 32.38 -6.46 7.51
N ASP A 248 32.65 -7.72 7.85
CA ASP A 248 32.38 -8.86 6.96
C ASP A 248 30.88 -9.01 6.66
N ALA A 249 30.01 -8.83 7.67
CA ALA A 249 28.56 -8.92 7.51
C ALA A 249 28.00 -7.86 6.56
N VAL A 250 28.50 -6.62 6.63
CA VAL A 250 28.12 -5.53 5.71
C VAL A 250 28.65 -5.82 4.31
N ARG A 251 29.94 -6.15 4.18
CA ARG A 251 30.59 -6.44 2.89
C ARG A 251 29.84 -7.52 2.10
N ARG A 252 29.49 -8.63 2.75
CA ARG A 252 28.75 -9.75 2.13
C ARG A 252 27.35 -9.37 1.63
N ARG A 253 26.74 -8.35 2.22
CA ARG A 253 25.39 -7.85 1.87
C ARG A 253 25.39 -6.79 0.77
N LEU A 254 26.55 -6.47 0.20
CA LEU A 254 26.67 -5.55 -0.94
C LEU A 254 26.59 -6.24 -2.30
N VAL A 255 26.55 -7.58 -2.34
CA VAL A 255 26.42 -8.34 -3.59
C VAL A 255 25.07 -8.05 -4.24
N SER A 256 25.05 -7.42 -5.41
CA SER A 256 23.84 -7.02 -6.15
C SER A 256 24.19 -6.71 -7.61
N ASP A 257 23.39 -7.17 -8.59
CA ASP A 257 23.52 -6.74 -9.99
C ASP A 257 22.67 -5.47 -10.29
N VAL A 258 21.91 -4.98 -9.30
CA VAL A 258 21.07 -3.77 -9.38
C VAL A 258 21.53 -2.72 -8.35
N PRO A 259 21.18 -1.42 -8.53
CA PRO A 259 21.55 -0.38 -7.58
C PRO A 259 21.05 -0.67 -6.17
N LEU A 260 21.94 -0.44 -5.19
CA LEU A 260 21.68 -0.59 -3.77
C LEU A 260 21.91 0.72 -3.01
N GLY A 261 21.26 0.87 -1.87
CA GLY A 261 21.49 1.99 -0.97
C GLY A 261 21.42 1.60 0.51
N VAL A 262 21.41 2.61 1.38
CA VAL A 262 21.35 2.42 2.84
C VAL A 262 20.32 3.37 3.45
N PHE A 263 19.48 2.84 4.33
CA PHE A 263 18.66 3.68 5.20
C PHE A 263 19.55 4.33 6.25
N LEU A 264 19.64 5.65 6.20
CA LEU A 264 20.48 6.43 7.10
C LEU A 264 19.61 7.15 8.12
N SER A 265 19.91 6.92 9.39
CA SER A 265 19.26 7.56 10.53
C SER A 265 20.30 8.34 11.35
N GLY A 266 19.84 9.11 12.34
CA GLY A 266 20.72 9.73 13.34
C GLY A 266 21.32 8.72 14.34
N GLY A 267 21.00 7.43 14.21
CA GLY A 267 21.47 6.36 15.07
C GLY A 267 22.88 5.82 14.74
N ILE A 268 23.52 5.24 15.76
CA ILE A 268 24.83 4.57 15.65
C ILE A 268 24.77 3.38 14.68
N ASP A 269 23.67 2.63 14.66
CA ASP A 269 23.58 1.35 13.95
C ASP A 269 23.56 1.56 12.42
N SER A 270 22.67 2.43 11.93
CA SER A 270 22.65 2.81 10.51
C SER A 270 23.92 3.55 10.11
N GLY A 271 24.50 4.36 11.00
CA GLY A 271 25.75 5.06 10.72
C GLY A 271 26.93 4.11 10.55
N LEU A 272 27.01 3.07 11.38
CA LEU A 272 27.99 1.98 11.24
C LEU A 272 27.81 1.26 9.90
N VAL A 273 26.59 0.86 9.56
CA VAL A 273 26.28 0.18 8.29
C VAL A 273 26.67 1.05 7.11
N ALA A 274 26.25 2.32 7.08
CA ALA A 274 26.55 3.24 5.98
C ALA A 274 28.05 3.47 5.81
N THR A 275 28.79 3.63 6.91
CA THR A 275 30.24 3.87 6.86
C THR A 275 31.02 2.62 6.43
N LEU A 276 30.64 1.44 6.89
CA LEU A 276 31.28 0.19 6.45
C LEU A 276 30.93 -0.13 4.99
N ALA A 277 29.70 0.17 4.58
CA ALA A 277 29.26 0.03 3.20
C ALA A 277 30.05 0.97 2.29
N SER A 278 30.18 2.25 2.66
CA SER A 278 30.91 3.25 1.86
C SER A 278 32.39 2.92 1.67
N ARG A 279 33.01 2.21 2.62
CA ARG A 279 34.41 1.72 2.50
C ARG A 279 34.56 0.53 1.55
N SER A 280 33.48 -0.19 1.31
CA SER A 280 33.47 -1.45 0.56
C SER A 280 32.96 -1.28 -0.89
N VAL A 281 32.52 -0.07 -1.26
CA VAL A 281 32.04 0.27 -2.61
C VAL A 281 32.97 1.30 -3.25
N THR A 282 33.07 1.27 -4.58
CA THR A 282 33.88 2.21 -5.37
C THR A 282 33.09 3.44 -5.81
N GLU A 283 31.78 3.31 -5.98
CA GLU A 283 30.89 4.42 -6.32
C GLU A 283 30.29 5.06 -5.06
N PRO A 284 29.94 6.36 -5.09
CA PRO A 284 29.32 7.01 -3.95
C PRO A 284 28.01 6.32 -3.54
N LEU A 285 27.92 5.97 -2.26
CA LEU A 285 26.77 5.25 -1.70
C LEU A 285 25.50 6.11 -1.76
N ARG A 286 24.36 5.51 -2.11
CA ARG A 286 23.05 6.16 -2.02
C ARG A 286 22.49 5.99 -0.61
N THR A 287 22.07 7.08 0.01
CA THR A 287 21.57 7.09 1.39
C THR A 287 20.24 7.81 1.49
N PHE A 288 19.32 7.25 2.27
CA PHE A 288 17.94 7.73 2.35
C PHE A 288 17.55 8.00 3.80
N THR A 289 17.02 9.20 4.07
CA THR A 289 16.51 9.60 5.38
C THR A 289 15.08 10.10 5.28
N LEU A 290 14.23 9.70 6.23
CA LEU A 290 12.96 10.39 6.45
C LEU A 290 13.05 11.33 7.65
N GLY A 291 12.41 12.49 7.53
CA GLY A 291 12.07 13.33 8.68
C GLY A 291 10.56 13.45 8.80
N PHE A 292 10.07 13.67 10.03
CA PHE A 292 8.67 14.02 10.27
C PHE A 292 8.58 15.50 10.58
N GLU A 293 7.76 16.22 9.81
CA GLU A 293 7.60 17.65 10.00
C GLU A 293 7.01 17.97 11.38
N GLY A 294 7.55 18.99 12.05
CA GLY A 294 7.11 19.39 13.40
C GLY A 294 7.54 18.44 14.52
N SER A 295 8.28 17.37 14.24
CA SER A 295 8.80 16.47 15.28
C SER A 295 10.08 17.00 15.91
N ALA A 296 10.14 17.03 17.24
CA ALA A 296 11.37 17.32 18.00
C ALA A 296 12.46 16.24 17.83
N ALA A 297 12.13 15.12 17.18
CA ALA A 297 13.01 13.98 16.91
C ALA A 297 13.43 13.89 15.42
N ASP A 298 13.44 15.00 14.67
CA ASP A 298 13.91 15.01 13.28
C ASP A 298 15.41 14.67 13.19
N GLU A 299 15.72 13.56 12.52
CA GLU A 299 17.07 13.02 12.39
C GLU A 299 17.81 13.49 11.13
N ARG A 300 17.12 14.17 10.20
CA ARG A 300 17.70 14.66 8.93
C ARG A 300 18.99 15.47 9.13
N PRO A 301 19.09 16.41 10.09
CA PRO A 301 20.34 17.17 10.27
C PRO A 301 21.53 16.30 10.66
N GLN A 302 21.29 15.23 11.42
CA GLN A 302 22.33 14.29 11.86
C GLN A 302 22.73 13.38 10.70
N ALA A 303 21.76 12.78 10.02
CA ALA A 303 21.99 11.93 8.86
C ALA A 303 22.73 12.67 7.74
N ARG A 304 22.35 13.93 7.45
CA ARG A 304 23.02 14.76 6.44
C ARG A 304 24.50 14.99 6.76
N ARG A 305 24.85 15.29 8.02
CA ARG A 305 26.26 15.46 8.41
C ARG A 305 27.08 14.20 8.15
N LEU A 306 26.55 13.04 8.49
CA LEU A 306 27.23 11.77 8.23
C LEU A 306 27.31 11.50 6.72
N ALA A 307 26.22 11.66 5.97
CA ALA A 307 26.22 11.46 4.53
C ALA A 307 27.24 12.35 3.80
N THR A 308 27.35 13.63 4.19
CA THR A 308 28.37 14.55 3.66
C THR A 308 29.78 14.07 4.00
N ALA A 309 30.03 13.62 5.23
CA ALA A 309 31.34 13.10 5.64
C ALA A 309 31.73 11.81 4.90
N LEU A 310 30.75 11.02 4.45
CA LEU A 310 30.96 9.81 3.64
C LEU A 310 31.05 10.10 2.12
N GLY A 311 30.77 11.33 1.68
CA GLY A 311 30.64 11.65 0.25
C GLY A 311 29.47 10.95 -0.42
N ALA A 312 28.42 10.59 0.33
CA ALA A 312 27.27 9.83 -0.16
C ALA A 312 26.29 10.69 -0.97
N HIS A 313 25.61 10.08 -1.95
CA HIS A 313 24.44 10.66 -2.58
C HIS A 313 23.25 10.58 -1.60
N HIS A 314 22.91 11.71 -0.98
CA HIS A 314 21.92 11.77 0.08
C HIS A 314 20.56 12.28 -0.41
N THR A 315 19.51 11.50 -0.17
CA THR A 315 18.13 11.88 -0.42
C THR A 315 17.38 11.91 0.90
N GLU A 316 16.72 13.02 1.19
CA GLU A 316 15.88 13.19 2.39
C GLU A 316 14.48 13.67 1.99
N GLU A 317 13.44 13.14 2.64
CA GLU A 317 12.04 13.56 2.43
C GLU A 317 11.40 13.87 3.80
N GLY A 318 10.62 14.96 3.85
CA GLY A 318 9.76 15.27 4.98
C GLY A 318 8.40 14.63 4.81
N VAL A 319 7.90 13.94 5.84
CA VAL A 319 6.54 13.38 5.87
C VAL A 319 5.71 14.24 6.80
N THR A 320 4.58 14.74 6.29
CA THR A 320 3.62 15.49 7.09
C THR A 320 2.79 14.57 7.97
N ALA A 321 2.27 15.10 9.08
CA ALA A 321 1.32 14.40 9.94
C ALA A 321 0.11 13.89 9.16
N ARG A 322 -0.43 14.73 8.26
CA ARG A 322 -1.59 14.42 7.44
C ARG A 322 -1.34 13.25 6.48
N GLU A 323 -0.20 13.22 5.80
CA GLU A 323 0.16 12.12 4.89
C GLU A 323 0.34 10.79 5.63
N ALA A 324 0.99 10.83 6.79
CA ALA A 324 1.18 9.63 7.60
C ALA A 324 -0.15 9.11 8.15
N ALA A 325 -1.01 10.01 8.64
CA ALA A 325 -2.35 9.70 9.12
C ALA A 325 -3.22 9.11 7.99
N SER A 326 -3.24 9.72 6.81
CA SER A 326 -4.06 9.25 5.68
C SER A 326 -3.60 7.90 5.13
N ALA A 327 -2.30 7.59 5.20
CA ALA A 327 -1.76 6.31 4.74
C ALA A 327 -2.00 5.17 5.73
N LEU A 328 -2.11 5.45 7.04
CA LEU A 328 -2.17 4.42 8.09
C LEU A 328 -3.29 3.37 7.88
N PRO A 329 -4.55 3.74 7.56
CA PRO A 329 -5.61 2.77 7.27
C PRO A 329 -5.26 1.78 6.16
N ASP A 330 -4.69 2.27 5.06
CA ASP A 330 -4.33 1.44 3.90
C ASP A 330 -3.12 0.54 4.21
N LEU A 331 -2.14 1.05 4.97
CA LEU A 331 -1.00 0.25 5.40
C LEU A 331 -1.41 -0.88 6.34
N LEU A 332 -2.31 -0.61 7.29
CA LEU A 332 -2.87 -1.64 8.17
C LEU A 332 -3.65 -2.69 7.38
N ALA A 333 -4.41 -2.27 6.36
CA ALA A 333 -5.16 -3.16 5.49
C ALA A 333 -4.26 -3.98 4.55
N ALA A 334 -3.14 -3.42 4.11
CA ALA A 334 -2.16 -4.10 3.26
C ALA A 334 -1.29 -5.10 4.04
N HIS A 335 -1.16 -4.90 5.35
CA HIS A 335 -0.44 -5.79 6.25
C HIS A 335 -1.33 -6.97 6.63
N ASP A 336 -0.81 -8.19 6.50
CA ASP A 336 -1.58 -9.43 6.69
C ASP A 336 -2.15 -9.63 8.11
N GLU A 337 -1.62 -8.89 9.08
CA GLU A 337 -1.99 -8.92 10.50
C GLU A 337 -1.81 -7.52 11.10
N PRO A 338 -2.57 -7.15 12.15
CA PRO A 338 -2.43 -5.84 12.79
C PRO A 338 -1.04 -5.64 13.40
N SER A 339 -0.53 -4.41 13.36
CA SER A 339 0.86 -4.09 13.75
C SER A 339 1.03 -2.61 14.08
N GLN A 340 2.13 -2.27 14.75
CA GLN A 340 2.42 -0.92 15.26
C GLN A 340 3.33 -0.10 14.33
N SER A 341 4.31 -0.73 13.65
CA SER A 341 5.42 -0.02 12.99
C SER A 341 5.37 -0.05 11.46
N LEU A 342 4.32 0.53 10.87
CA LEU A 342 4.10 0.47 9.40
C LEU A 342 4.56 1.72 8.64
N ILE A 343 4.24 2.90 9.18
CA ILE A 343 4.42 4.19 8.47
C ILE A 343 5.88 4.41 8.08
N GLN A 344 6.80 4.37 9.05
CA GLN A 344 8.22 4.69 8.82
C GLN A 344 8.84 3.77 7.75
N GLY A 345 8.64 2.47 7.90
CA GLY A 345 9.14 1.47 6.96
C GLY A 345 8.59 1.67 5.55
N HIS A 346 7.30 2.01 5.42
CA HIS A 346 6.69 2.24 4.12
C HIS A 346 7.26 3.48 3.43
N PHE A 347 7.23 4.63 4.10
CA PHE A 347 7.64 5.90 3.48
C PHE A 347 9.14 5.89 3.13
N VAL A 348 10.00 5.27 3.95
CA VAL A 348 11.45 5.27 3.69
C VAL A 348 11.77 4.32 2.54
N SER A 349 11.04 3.21 2.46
CA SER A 349 11.16 2.27 1.36
C SER A 349 10.62 2.85 0.05
N ARG A 350 9.51 3.60 0.11
CA ARG A 350 8.96 4.34 -1.03
C ARG A 350 9.95 5.38 -1.56
N LEU A 351 10.61 6.11 -0.66
CA LEU A 351 11.67 7.06 -1.01
C LEU A 351 12.83 6.35 -1.71
N ALA A 352 13.37 5.29 -1.08
CA ALA A 352 14.52 4.56 -1.63
C ALA A 352 14.20 3.87 -2.96
N ARG A 353 12.98 3.33 -3.12
CA ARG A 353 12.57 2.60 -4.33
C ARG A 353 12.69 3.42 -5.61
N ARG A 354 12.62 4.75 -5.51
CA ARG A 354 12.80 5.66 -6.65
C ARG A 354 14.16 5.47 -7.33
N ASP A 355 15.19 5.15 -6.54
CA ASP A 355 16.58 5.09 -6.99
C ASP A 355 17.20 3.69 -6.89
N VAL A 356 16.75 2.84 -5.98
CA VAL A 356 17.38 1.53 -5.69
C VAL A 356 16.36 0.40 -5.57
N THR A 357 16.81 -0.83 -5.77
CA THR A 357 16.00 -2.05 -5.58
C THR A 357 16.37 -2.78 -4.27
N VAL A 358 17.54 -2.47 -3.72
CA VAL A 358 18.07 -3.05 -2.48
C VAL A 358 18.45 -1.94 -1.51
N ALA A 359 18.12 -2.10 -0.23
CA ALA A 359 18.54 -1.18 0.83
C ALA A 359 19.05 -1.93 2.07
N LEU A 360 20.18 -1.50 2.64
CA LEU A 360 20.65 -2.00 3.93
C LEU A 360 20.01 -1.19 5.05
N ALA A 361 19.57 -1.89 6.10
CA ALA A 361 18.95 -1.32 7.30
C ALA A 361 19.79 -1.60 8.55
N GLY A 362 19.79 -0.65 9.49
CA GLY A 362 20.49 -0.76 10.77
C GLY A 362 19.77 -1.57 11.86
N ALA A 363 18.81 -2.43 11.51
CA ALA A 363 18.02 -3.19 12.50
C ALA A 363 18.85 -4.26 13.22
N GLY A 364 18.58 -4.49 14.52
CA GLY A 364 19.24 -5.51 15.34
C GLY A 364 20.26 -4.99 16.36
N GLY A 365 20.74 -3.74 16.22
CA GLY A 365 21.77 -3.23 17.12
C GLY A 365 21.29 -3.02 18.56
N ASP A 366 20.03 -2.64 18.74
CA ASP A 366 19.42 -2.43 20.06
C ASP A 366 19.12 -3.75 20.78
N GLU A 367 18.65 -4.75 20.05
CA GLU A 367 18.28 -6.08 20.53
C GLU A 367 19.51 -6.92 20.89
N LEU A 368 20.63 -6.72 20.20
CA LEU A 368 21.88 -7.46 20.45
C LEU A 368 22.79 -6.79 21.49
N PHE A 369 22.87 -5.45 21.48
CA PHE A 369 23.85 -4.70 22.30
C PHE A 369 23.22 -3.78 23.35
N SER A 370 21.92 -3.90 23.60
CA SER A 370 21.18 -3.26 24.67
C SER A 370 21.15 -1.72 24.67
N SER A 371 20.02 -1.15 24.29
CA SER A 371 19.78 0.30 24.40
C SER A 371 18.44 0.69 25.03
N TYR A 372 17.48 -0.23 25.12
CA TYR A 372 16.13 0.08 25.55
C TYR A 372 16.07 0.47 27.04
N PRO A 373 15.18 1.40 27.44
CA PRO A 373 15.01 1.77 28.85
C PRO A 373 14.71 0.56 29.74
N THR A 374 13.93 -0.40 29.24
CA THR A 374 13.62 -1.65 29.94
C THR A 374 14.88 -2.44 30.30
N HIS A 375 15.88 -2.47 29.42
CA HIS A 375 17.13 -3.17 29.68
C HIS A 375 17.88 -2.56 30.86
N ARG A 376 17.95 -1.21 30.92
CA ARG A 376 18.57 -0.48 32.03
C ARG A 376 17.89 -0.78 33.36
N VAL A 377 16.56 -0.88 33.36
CA VAL A 377 15.79 -1.25 34.56
C VAL A 377 16.14 -2.68 35.01
N VAL A 378 16.23 -3.63 34.08
CA VAL A 378 16.59 -5.03 34.41
C VAL A 378 18.01 -5.15 34.94
N ASP A 379 18.99 -4.45 34.34
CA ASP A 379 20.37 -4.45 34.86
C ASP A 379 20.49 -3.78 36.23
N LEU A 380 19.80 -2.65 36.44
CA LEU A 380 19.74 -1.99 37.75
C LEU A 380 19.15 -2.92 38.81
N LEU A 381 18.05 -3.60 38.49
CA LEU A 381 17.40 -4.55 39.40
C LEU A 381 18.28 -5.78 39.67
N ALA A 382 18.98 -6.30 38.66
CA ALA A 382 19.94 -7.39 38.83
C ALA A 382 21.14 -7.01 39.72
N ARG A 383 21.58 -5.73 39.70
CA ARG A 383 22.57 -5.21 40.65
C ARG A 383 21.98 -5.09 42.06
N LEU A 384 20.74 -4.61 42.17
CA LEU A 384 20.04 -4.49 43.45
C LEU A 384 19.78 -5.85 44.10
N ASP A 385 19.56 -6.91 43.33
CA ASP A 385 19.38 -8.27 43.84
C ASP A 385 20.66 -8.85 44.47
N ARG A 386 21.85 -8.31 44.11
CA ARG A 386 23.12 -8.67 44.75
C ARG A 386 23.36 -7.93 46.07
N VAL A 387 22.54 -6.92 46.40
CA VAL A 387 22.65 -6.16 47.65
C VAL A 387 22.02 -6.98 48.80
N PRO A 388 22.67 -7.06 49.99
CA PRO A 388 22.11 -7.76 51.13
C PRO A 388 20.69 -7.28 51.49
N SER A 389 19.81 -8.22 51.83
CA SER A 389 18.38 -8.01 52.08
C SER A 389 18.00 -6.79 52.95
N PRO A 390 18.63 -6.52 54.11
CA PRO A 390 18.25 -5.37 54.95
C PRO A 390 18.57 -4.03 54.27
N LEU A 391 19.73 -3.93 53.60
CA LEU A 391 20.11 -2.73 52.86
C LEU A 391 19.22 -2.54 51.63
N ARG A 392 18.91 -3.63 50.91
CA ARG A 392 17.95 -3.61 49.80
C ARG A 392 16.58 -3.09 50.23
N ALA A 393 16.07 -3.56 51.37
CA ALA A 393 14.78 -3.12 51.91
C ALA A 393 14.79 -1.62 52.26
N ALA A 394 15.86 -1.12 52.89
CA ALA A 394 16.02 0.29 53.21
C ALA A 394 16.06 1.17 51.94
N LEU A 395 16.85 0.76 50.93
CA LEU A 395 16.92 1.45 49.63
C LEU A 395 15.57 1.52 48.93
N LEU A 396 14.79 0.42 48.94
CA LEU A 396 13.46 0.38 48.35
C LEU A 396 12.43 1.19 49.14
N ALA A 397 12.54 1.24 50.47
CA ALA A 397 11.70 2.10 51.30
C ALA A 397 11.94 3.58 51.00
N LEU A 398 13.21 3.99 50.90
CA LEU A 398 13.59 5.35 50.48
C LEU A 398 13.11 5.68 49.07
N ALA A 399 13.23 4.74 48.13
CA ALA A 399 12.74 4.93 46.76
C ALA A 399 11.23 5.22 46.71
N ARG A 400 10.42 4.62 47.59
CA ARG A 400 8.96 4.86 47.65
C ARG A 400 8.58 6.29 48.07
N LEU A 401 9.50 7.01 48.70
CA LEU A 401 9.32 8.40 49.13
C LEU A 401 9.64 9.42 48.02
N VAL A 402 10.28 8.98 46.92
CA VAL A 402 10.59 9.86 45.80
C VAL A 402 9.30 10.30 45.09
N PRO A 403 9.06 11.62 44.95
CA PRO A 403 7.90 12.15 44.22
C PRO A 403 7.82 11.66 42.78
N GLY A 404 6.61 11.51 42.24
CA GLY A 404 6.39 11.14 40.84
C GLY A 404 6.29 9.63 40.55
N GLY A 405 6.12 8.78 41.58
CA GLY A 405 5.67 7.38 41.44
C GLY A 405 6.70 6.38 40.86
N ARG A 406 7.78 6.86 40.23
CA ARG A 406 8.84 6.03 39.64
C ARG A 406 9.50 5.11 40.65
N GLY A 407 9.80 5.62 41.85
CA GLY A 407 10.41 4.82 42.91
C GLY A 407 9.46 3.77 43.50
N ARG A 408 8.14 4.05 43.57
CA ARG A 408 7.14 3.04 43.92
C ARG A 408 7.04 1.93 42.87
N ARG A 409 7.08 2.28 41.57
CA ARG A 409 7.10 1.31 40.47
C ARG A 409 8.36 0.45 40.51
N LEU A 410 9.52 1.04 40.76
CA LEU A 410 10.78 0.32 40.91
C LEU A 410 10.73 -0.66 42.10
N ALA A 411 10.19 -0.21 43.24
CA ALA A 411 10.03 -1.07 44.42
C ALA A 411 9.02 -2.21 44.22
N ALA A 412 7.94 -1.97 43.47
CA ALA A 412 6.98 -3.01 43.09
C ALA A 412 7.62 -4.06 42.18
N LEU A 413 8.47 -3.64 41.23
CA LEU A 413 9.25 -4.56 40.39
C LEU A 413 10.26 -5.34 41.23
N ALA A 414 11.03 -4.67 42.09
CA ALA A 414 12.04 -5.32 42.93
C ALA A 414 11.45 -6.35 43.93
N ALA A 415 10.15 -6.27 44.23
CA ALA A 415 9.47 -7.24 45.08
C ALA A 415 9.11 -8.55 44.36
N LEU A 416 9.14 -8.58 43.03
CA LEU A 416 8.91 -9.78 42.23
C LEU A 416 10.22 -10.57 42.06
N GLU A 417 10.11 -11.87 41.77
CA GLU A 417 11.25 -12.68 41.34
C GLU A 417 11.85 -12.15 40.02
N PRO A 418 13.19 -12.24 39.80
CA PRO A 418 13.86 -11.68 38.63
C PRO A 418 13.18 -12.03 37.29
N ASP A 419 12.83 -13.30 37.10
CA ASP A 419 12.20 -13.82 35.89
C ASP A 419 10.76 -13.27 35.74
N ALA A 420 10.01 -13.17 36.84
CA ALA A 420 8.63 -12.66 36.86
C ALA A 420 8.56 -11.16 36.55
N ARG A 421 9.59 -10.36 36.92
CA ARG A 421 9.65 -8.93 36.58
C ARG A 421 9.59 -8.71 35.08
N VAL A 422 10.36 -9.50 34.33
CA VAL A 422 10.46 -9.43 32.88
C VAL A 422 9.17 -9.93 32.24
N THR A 423 8.78 -11.15 32.59
CA THR A 423 7.75 -11.93 31.89
C THR A 423 6.31 -11.55 32.26
N ARG A 424 6.09 -10.83 33.37
CA ARG A 424 4.75 -10.43 33.85
C ARG A 424 4.49 -8.94 33.89
N ARG A 425 5.51 -8.10 33.70
CA ARG A 425 5.36 -6.63 33.84
C ARG A 425 6.08 -5.84 32.77
N LEU A 426 7.36 -6.11 32.51
CA LEU A 426 8.19 -5.21 31.72
C LEU A 426 7.99 -5.32 30.20
N LEU A 427 7.53 -6.47 29.71
CA LEU A 427 7.33 -6.73 28.28
C LEU A 427 5.88 -6.57 27.81
N HIS A 428 4.94 -6.28 28.72
CA HIS A 428 3.55 -6.03 28.36
C HIS A 428 3.29 -4.52 28.21
N GLN A 429 2.68 -4.14 27.11
CA GLN A 429 2.24 -2.78 26.81
C GLN A 429 0.89 -2.45 27.48
N THR A 430 0.09 -3.46 27.81
CA THR A 430 -1.18 -3.32 28.55
C THR A 430 -1.16 -4.15 29.83
N ASP A 431 -1.91 -3.72 30.84
CA ASP A 431 -2.07 -4.51 32.06
C ASP A 431 -3.12 -5.62 31.90
N ALA A 432 -3.08 -6.62 32.79
CA ALA A 432 -3.96 -7.79 32.72
C ALA A 432 -5.45 -7.43 32.89
N ALA A 433 -5.78 -6.52 33.81
CA ALA A 433 -7.17 -6.13 34.08
C ALA A 433 -7.77 -5.39 32.87
N MET A 434 -7.01 -4.51 32.23
CA MET A 434 -7.43 -3.84 31.00
C MET A 434 -7.72 -4.85 29.89
N ARG A 435 -6.83 -5.83 29.66
CA ARG A 435 -7.06 -6.87 28.65
C ARG A 435 -8.32 -7.68 28.94
N GLU A 436 -8.51 -8.06 30.19
CA GLU A 436 -9.67 -8.82 30.64
C GLU A 436 -10.99 -8.06 30.44
N ASN A 437 -10.98 -6.75 30.67
CA ASN A 437 -12.16 -5.88 30.53
C ASN A 437 -12.49 -5.54 29.07
N LEU A 438 -11.48 -5.49 28.18
CA LEU A 438 -11.70 -5.13 26.78
C LEU A 438 -12.27 -6.28 25.94
N ILE A 439 -12.01 -7.53 26.33
CA ILE A 439 -12.50 -8.71 25.59
C ILE A 439 -13.95 -8.99 25.98
N ALA A 440 -14.80 -9.26 24.99
CA ALA A 440 -16.21 -9.61 25.23
C ALA A 440 -16.32 -10.86 26.13
N SER A 441 -17.31 -10.88 27.02
CA SER A 441 -17.43 -11.91 28.07
C SER A 441 -17.58 -13.33 27.52
N GLU A 442 -18.20 -13.47 26.36
CA GLU A 442 -18.44 -14.72 25.63
C GLU A 442 -17.14 -15.27 25.06
N VAL A 443 -16.33 -14.41 24.44
CA VAL A 443 -15.03 -14.78 23.87
C VAL A 443 -14.02 -15.09 24.97
N ARG A 444 -14.03 -14.30 26.05
CA ARG A 444 -13.08 -14.41 27.16
C ARG A 444 -13.06 -15.80 27.81
N ARG A 445 -14.19 -16.51 27.83
CA ARG A 445 -14.31 -17.85 28.44
C ARG A 445 -13.43 -18.90 27.77
N ASP A 446 -13.17 -18.73 26.48
CA ASP A 446 -12.43 -19.69 25.65
C ASP A 446 -10.95 -19.29 25.49
N LEU A 447 -10.52 -18.17 26.09
CA LEU A 447 -9.17 -17.63 25.95
C LEU A 447 -8.29 -17.86 27.17
N ASP A 448 -7.03 -18.17 26.89
CA ASP A 448 -5.97 -18.27 27.89
C ASP A 448 -5.33 -16.90 28.15
N LEU A 449 -5.87 -16.16 29.11
CA LEU A 449 -5.38 -14.80 29.44
C LEU A 449 -3.97 -14.77 30.04
N GLU A 450 -3.52 -15.89 30.62
CA GLU A 450 -2.16 -16.07 31.16
C GLU A 450 -1.16 -16.59 30.11
N GLY A 451 -1.64 -16.98 28.92
CA GLY A 451 -0.84 -17.44 27.79
C GLY A 451 0.32 -16.50 27.41
N PRO A 452 0.14 -15.18 27.35
CA PRO A 452 1.21 -14.23 27.05
C PRO A 452 2.37 -14.30 28.05
N THR A 453 2.06 -14.45 29.33
CA THR A 453 3.09 -14.59 30.38
C THR A 453 3.81 -15.93 30.24
N ARG A 454 3.09 -17.04 30.09
CA ARG A 454 3.70 -18.37 29.92
C ARG A 454 4.57 -18.46 28.66
N HIS A 455 4.16 -17.79 27.59
CA HIS A 455 4.95 -17.70 26.35
C HIS A 455 6.30 -17.01 26.59
N LEU A 456 6.32 -15.88 27.31
CA LEU A 456 7.56 -15.20 27.67
C LEU A 456 8.40 -16.00 28.67
N GLU A 457 7.78 -16.64 29.67
CA GLU A 457 8.45 -17.53 30.63
C GLU A 457 9.14 -18.70 29.90
N ALA A 458 8.51 -19.29 28.88
CA ALA A 458 9.10 -20.38 28.10
C ALA A 458 10.36 -19.94 27.32
N HIS A 459 10.38 -18.73 26.73
CA HIS A 459 11.59 -18.20 26.10
C HIS A 459 12.65 -17.84 27.13
N TYR A 460 12.26 -17.22 28.25
CA TYR A 460 13.19 -16.84 29.30
C TYR A 460 13.87 -18.06 29.95
N ALA A 461 13.17 -19.18 30.07
CA ALA A 461 13.69 -20.45 30.58
C ALA A 461 14.65 -21.15 29.59
N ARG A 462 14.47 -20.96 28.28
CA ARG A 462 15.36 -21.50 27.24
C ARG A 462 16.68 -20.76 27.12
N ALA A 463 16.73 -19.50 27.53
CA ALA A 463 17.95 -18.70 27.47
C ALA A 463 19.05 -19.29 28.38
N GLN A 464 20.21 -19.61 27.80
CA GLN A 464 21.34 -20.24 28.52
C GLN A 464 22.30 -19.24 29.19
N ALA A 465 21.97 -17.95 29.17
CA ALA A 465 22.83 -16.91 29.73
C ALA A 465 22.70 -16.79 31.26
N ARG A 466 23.83 -16.51 31.93
CA ARG A 466 23.88 -16.34 33.40
C ARG A 466 23.28 -15.00 33.83
N HIS A 467 23.53 -13.94 33.06
CA HIS A 467 23.06 -12.61 33.41
C HIS A 467 21.60 -12.37 32.97
N PRO A 468 20.71 -11.81 33.84
CA PRO A 468 19.31 -11.54 33.49
C PRO A 468 19.12 -10.65 32.26
N LEU A 469 20.05 -9.71 32.03
CA LEU A 469 20.06 -8.88 30.82
C LEU A 469 20.23 -9.73 29.55
N ASN A 470 21.18 -10.67 29.52
CA ASN A 470 21.40 -11.51 28.34
C ASN A 470 20.21 -12.45 28.08
N ARG A 471 19.58 -12.97 29.14
CA ARG A 471 18.31 -13.72 29.02
C ARG A 471 17.19 -12.85 28.42
N LEU A 472 17.10 -11.58 28.83
CA LEU A 472 16.16 -10.61 28.24
C LEU A 472 16.46 -10.35 26.76
N LEU A 473 17.72 -10.16 26.37
CA LEU A 473 18.09 -9.94 24.96
C LEU A 473 17.71 -11.13 24.08
N TYR A 474 17.87 -12.36 24.58
CA TYR A 474 17.35 -13.56 23.91
C TYR A 474 15.83 -13.48 23.68
N VAL A 475 15.05 -13.12 24.71
CA VAL A 475 13.59 -12.94 24.57
C VAL A 475 13.26 -11.86 23.54
N TYR A 476 13.95 -10.72 23.55
CA TYR A 476 13.77 -9.68 22.54
C TYR A 476 14.03 -10.18 21.12
N VAL A 477 15.11 -10.95 20.91
CA VAL A 477 15.42 -11.56 19.62
C VAL A 477 14.33 -12.55 19.20
N LYS A 478 13.85 -13.40 20.10
CA LYS A 478 12.85 -14.43 19.77
C LYS A 478 11.41 -13.95 19.71
N THR A 479 11.13 -12.71 20.13
CA THR A 479 9.79 -12.11 20.12
C THR A 479 9.78 -10.81 19.34
N TYR A 480 10.01 -9.67 19.98
CA TYR A 480 9.90 -8.33 19.39
C TYR A 480 10.67 -8.15 18.06
N LEU A 481 11.89 -8.68 17.96
CA LEU A 481 12.67 -8.58 16.72
C LEU A 481 12.05 -9.38 15.57
N VAL A 482 11.74 -10.66 15.82
CA VAL A 482 11.25 -11.61 14.80
C VAL A 482 9.80 -11.30 14.43
N ASP A 483 8.93 -11.14 15.43
CA ASP A 483 7.49 -11.05 15.23
C ASP A 483 7.02 -9.65 14.81
N GLU A 484 7.78 -8.59 15.12
CA GLU A 484 7.40 -7.21 14.79
C GLU A 484 8.43 -6.51 13.89
N LEU A 485 9.67 -6.32 14.33
CA LEU A 485 10.62 -5.45 13.60
C LEU A 485 11.00 -6.00 12.23
N LEU A 486 11.37 -7.28 12.15
CA LEU A 486 11.75 -7.91 10.88
C LEU A 486 10.56 -8.09 9.96
N ARG A 487 9.42 -8.49 10.52
CA ARG A 487 8.17 -8.67 9.77
C ARG A 487 7.70 -7.36 9.14
N THR A 488 7.68 -6.26 9.90
CA THR A 488 7.27 -4.94 9.38
C THR A 488 8.28 -4.37 8.41
N LEU A 489 9.59 -4.55 8.66
CA LEU A 489 10.63 -4.14 7.73
C LEU A 489 10.45 -4.82 6.37
N ASP A 490 10.31 -6.15 6.36
CA ASP A 490 10.11 -6.91 5.12
C ASP A 490 8.78 -6.58 4.44
N SER A 491 7.65 -6.57 5.17
CA SER A 491 6.35 -6.29 4.56
C SER A 491 6.27 -4.87 3.97
N MET A 492 6.78 -3.86 4.68
CA MET A 492 6.71 -2.47 4.24
C MET A 492 7.72 -2.15 3.14
N SER A 493 8.89 -2.79 3.14
CA SER A 493 9.84 -2.66 2.04
C SER A 493 9.33 -3.37 0.78
N MET A 494 8.78 -4.57 0.93
CA MET A 494 8.28 -5.35 -0.20
C MET A 494 6.94 -4.83 -0.74
N LEU A 495 6.14 -4.10 0.05
CA LEU A 495 5.00 -3.32 -0.46
C LEU A 495 5.46 -2.27 -1.50
N ASN A 496 6.72 -1.84 -1.44
CA ASN A 496 7.35 -0.95 -2.40
C ASN A 496 8.31 -1.71 -3.34
N SER A 497 8.22 -3.04 -3.45
CA SER A 497 9.15 -3.85 -4.26
C SER A 497 10.63 -3.58 -3.98
N LEU A 498 10.99 -3.37 -2.71
CA LEU A 498 12.35 -3.08 -2.26
C LEU A 498 12.84 -4.16 -1.29
N GLU A 499 14.01 -4.75 -1.56
CA GLU A 499 14.65 -5.68 -0.63
C GLU A 499 15.37 -4.95 0.51
N GLY A 500 14.90 -5.15 1.75
CA GLY A 500 15.64 -4.77 2.95
C GLY A 500 16.64 -5.84 3.39
N ARG A 501 17.92 -5.46 3.59
CA ARG A 501 19.00 -6.30 4.13
C ARG A 501 19.39 -5.84 5.53
N VAL A 502 19.67 -6.77 6.44
CA VAL A 502 19.96 -6.47 7.87
C VAL A 502 21.34 -6.98 8.32
N PRO A 503 22.43 -6.22 8.08
CA PRO A 503 23.80 -6.66 8.39
C PRO A 503 24.09 -6.96 9.86
N LEU A 504 23.49 -6.23 10.80
CA LEU A 504 23.70 -6.47 12.23
C LEU A 504 23.10 -7.82 12.67
N LEU A 505 22.27 -8.44 11.83
CA LEU A 505 21.61 -9.72 12.07
C LEU A 505 22.27 -10.87 11.29
N ASP A 506 23.55 -10.74 10.94
CA ASP A 506 24.35 -11.91 10.56
C ASP A 506 24.38 -12.90 11.73
N TYR A 507 24.05 -14.17 11.47
CA TYR A 507 23.89 -15.16 12.55
C TYR A 507 25.17 -15.31 13.38
N ARG A 508 26.36 -15.13 12.78
CA ARG A 508 27.65 -15.18 13.48
C ARG A 508 27.79 -14.02 14.46
N LEU A 509 27.31 -12.83 14.07
CA LEU A 509 27.27 -11.67 14.94
C LEU A 509 26.22 -11.84 16.06
N VAL A 510 25.06 -12.44 15.76
CA VAL A 510 24.03 -12.74 16.77
C VAL A 510 24.54 -13.75 17.80
N GLU A 511 25.11 -14.86 17.36
CA GLU A 511 25.68 -15.89 18.25
C GLU A 511 26.81 -15.29 19.11
N ARG A 512 27.71 -14.52 18.49
CA ARG A 512 28.77 -13.81 19.23
C ARG A 512 28.19 -12.84 20.24
N ALA A 513 27.21 -12.02 19.85
CA ALA A 513 26.55 -11.08 20.75
C ALA A 513 25.93 -11.82 21.94
N MET A 514 25.26 -12.95 21.74
CA MET A 514 24.64 -13.72 22.84
C MET A 514 25.67 -14.32 23.81
N ARG A 515 26.87 -14.66 23.35
CA ARG A 515 27.97 -15.17 24.19
C ARG A 515 28.61 -14.09 25.07
N ILE A 516 28.64 -12.84 24.63
CA ILE A 516 29.35 -11.74 25.33
C ILE A 516 28.72 -11.46 26.71
N PRO A 517 29.55 -11.37 27.79
CA PRO A 517 29.10 -10.96 29.11
C PRO A 517 28.34 -9.62 29.10
N ALA A 518 27.23 -9.55 29.84
CA ALA A 518 26.29 -8.43 29.80
C ALA A 518 26.93 -7.05 30.07
N HIS A 519 27.96 -6.98 30.92
CA HIS A 519 28.60 -5.74 31.33
C HIS A 519 29.40 -5.06 30.20
N HIS A 520 29.77 -5.78 29.14
CA HIS A 520 30.37 -5.19 27.94
C HIS A 520 29.33 -4.54 27.01
N LYS A 521 28.06 -4.94 27.13
CA LYS A 521 26.96 -4.39 26.32
C LYS A 521 26.40 -3.11 26.94
N MET A 522 26.31 -3.06 28.27
CA MET A 522 25.64 -1.95 28.97
C MET A 522 26.31 -1.62 30.31
N SER A 523 26.31 -0.33 30.63
CA SER A 523 26.64 0.24 31.95
C SER A 523 25.40 0.89 32.58
N LEU A 524 25.52 1.37 33.82
CA LEU A 524 24.42 2.08 34.50
C LEU A 524 23.97 3.35 33.77
N LEU A 525 24.89 4.03 33.09
CA LEU A 525 24.65 5.32 32.45
C LEU A 525 24.40 5.19 30.94
N GLU A 526 24.97 4.15 30.32
CA GLU A 526 25.06 4.06 28.87
C GLU A 526 24.82 2.64 28.37
N GLY A 527 23.95 2.51 27.36
CA GLY A 527 23.76 1.28 26.58
C GLY A 527 24.59 1.28 25.30
N LYS A 528 24.71 0.10 24.67
CA LYS A 528 25.55 -0.12 23.47
C LYS A 528 27.02 0.25 23.69
N VAL A 529 27.57 -0.04 24.87
CA VAL A 529 28.95 0.35 25.23
C VAL A 529 29.96 -0.20 24.21
N LEU A 530 29.91 -1.51 23.95
CA LEU A 530 30.78 -2.15 22.95
C LEU A 530 30.59 -1.56 21.55
N LEU A 531 29.34 -1.45 21.08
CA LEU A 531 29.03 -0.97 19.72
C LEU A 531 29.41 0.50 19.52
N ARG A 532 29.24 1.36 20.54
CA ARG A 532 29.73 2.75 20.55
C ARG A 532 31.24 2.80 20.40
N ARG A 533 31.97 1.90 21.04
CA ARG A 533 33.42 1.87 20.91
C ARG A 533 33.87 1.37 19.54
N VAL A 534 33.19 0.38 18.97
CA VAL A 534 33.39 0.00 17.56
C VAL A 534 33.13 1.20 16.64
N ALA A 535 31.99 1.88 16.83
CA ALA A 535 31.61 3.07 16.06
C ALA A 535 32.65 4.20 16.16
N SER A 536 33.22 4.44 17.34
CA SER A 536 34.24 5.49 17.52
C SER A 536 35.51 5.30 16.68
N ARG A 537 35.79 4.08 16.20
CA ARG A 537 36.91 3.78 15.28
C ARG A 537 36.50 3.79 13.81
N VAL A 538 35.23 3.52 13.52
CA VAL A 538 34.71 3.36 12.16
C VAL A 538 34.18 4.68 11.62
N LEU A 539 33.40 5.42 12.41
CA LEU A 539 32.74 6.65 11.98
C LEU A 539 33.75 7.80 11.78
N PRO A 540 33.52 8.71 10.81
CA PRO A 540 34.33 9.91 10.66
C PRO A 540 34.36 10.77 11.93
N PRO A 541 35.47 11.47 12.25
CA PRO A 541 35.56 12.35 13.41
C PRO A 541 34.42 13.38 13.46
N GLY A 542 33.87 13.63 14.66
CA GLY A 542 32.77 14.59 14.85
C GLY A 542 31.38 14.11 14.39
N THR A 543 31.27 12.90 13.82
CA THR A 543 29.98 12.32 13.41
C THR A 543 29.41 11.32 14.41
N LEU A 544 30.14 11.01 15.49
CA LEU A 544 29.64 10.12 16.54
C LEU A 544 28.41 10.76 17.21
N MET A 545 27.28 10.10 17.04
CA MET A 545 25.96 10.64 17.37
C MET A 545 25.71 10.67 18.89
N ALA A 546 25.05 11.73 19.35
CA ALA A 546 24.55 11.82 20.72
C ALA A 546 23.48 10.74 21.00
N GLY A 547 23.17 10.48 22.27
CA GLY A 547 22.25 9.42 22.70
C GLY A 547 20.95 9.33 21.90
N LYS A 548 20.49 8.08 21.67
CA LYS A 548 19.30 7.75 20.88
C LYS A 548 18.10 8.56 21.36
N ARG A 549 17.64 9.53 20.56
CA ARG A 549 16.29 10.08 20.68
C ARG A 549 15.42 9.08 19.93
N GLY A 550 14.56 8.36 20.63
CA GLY A 550 13.65 7.42 19.96
C GLY A 550 12.89 8.17 18.87
N PHE A 551 12.86 7.59 17.67
CA PHE A 551 12.11 8.11 16.54
C PHE A 551 10.61 7.86 16.80
N SER A 552 10.05 8.59 17.75
CA SER A 552 8.65 8.45 18.18
C SER A 552 7.76 9.20 17.21
N LEU A 553 6.96 8.46 16.44
CA LEU A 553 5.83 9.03 15.72
C LEU A 553 4.95 9.78 16.72
N PRO A 554 4.43 10.96 16.39
CA PRO A 554 3.43 11.64 17.21
C PRO A 554 2.06 10.97 17.06
N LEU A 555 2.01 9.65 17.30
CA LEU A 555 0.84 8.79 17.12
C LEU A 555 -0.35 9.31 17.92
N ASP A 556 -0.11 9.77 19.13
CA ASP A 556 -1.12 10.40 19.98
C ASP A 556 -1.75 11.63 19.32
N ALA A 557 -0.93 12.50 18.71
CA ALA A 557 -1.42 13.68 17.99
C ALA A 557 -2.24 13.30 16.75
N TRP A 558 -1.80 12.29 15.99
CA TRP A 558 -2.52 11.83 14.80
C TRP A 558 -3.87 11.20 15.14
N LEU A 559 -3.90 10.32 16.14
CA LEU A 559 -5.12 9.63 16.56
C LEU A 559 -6.15 10.59 17.20
N ARG A 560 -5.71 11.63 17.92
CA ARG A 560 -6.60 12.66 18.50
C ARG A 560 -6.90 13.82 17.56
N GLY A 561 -6.13 13.97 16.48
CA GLY A 561 -6.26 14.99 15.45
C GLY A 561 -6.89 14.43 14.18
N GLU A 562 -6.07 14.25 13.14
CA GLU A 562 -6.51 13.93 11.77
C GLU A 562 -7.29 12.61 11.66
N LEU A 563 -7.05 11.65 12.56
CA LEU A 563 -7.73 10.35 12.56
C LEU A 563 -8.87 10.26 13.57
N ALA A 564 -9.19 11.32 14.33
CA ALA A 564 -10.16 11.22 15.41
C ALA A 564 -11.56 10.82 14.94
N GLU A 565 -12.01 11.33 13.79
CA GLU A 565 -13.31 10.96 13.21
C GLU A 565 -13.32 9.51 12.73
N THR A 566 -12.28 9.10 12.00
CA THR A 566 -12.10 7.70 11.57
C THR A 566 -12.04 6.76 12.76
N LEU A 567 -11.35 7.14 13.83
CA LEU A 567 -11.25 6.35 15.05
C LEU A 567 -12.62 6.18 15.73
N ARG A 568 -13.43 7.24 15.79
CA ARG A 568 -14.80 7.17 16.34
C ARG A 568 -15.72 6.30 15.50
N ASP A 569 -15.60 6.32 14.17
CA ASP A 569 -16.37 5.44 13.29
C ASP A 569 -15.93 3.97 13.43
N VAL A 570 -14.62 3.73 13.32
CA VAL A 570 -14.01 2.40 13.35
C VAL A 570 -14.28 1.69 14.66
N LEU A 571 -14.09 2.40 15.79
CA LEU A 571 -14.29 1.88 17.14
C LEU A 571 -15.65 2.27 17.75
N SER A 572 -16.64 2.61 16.91
CA SER A 572 -17.99 2.87 17.41
C SER A 572 -18.54 1.63 18.13
N ALA A 573 -19.28 1.84 19.22
CA ALA A 573 -19.82 0.73 19.99
C ALA A 573 -20.70 -0.22 19.15
N ALA A 574 -21.36 0.31 18.11
CA ALA A 574 -22.10 -0.51 17.14
C ALA A 574 -21.18 -1.38 16.26
N ALA A 575 -20.08 -0.84 15.74
CA ALA A 575 -19.11 -1.61 14.95
C ALA A 575 -18.44 -2.70 15.80
N VAL A 576 -18.01 -2.33 17.02
CA VAL A 576 -17.36 -3.25 17.96
C VAL A 576 -18.30 -4.38 18.37
N ARG A 577 -19.55 -4.06 18.76
CA ARG A 577 -20.55 -5.08 19.11
C ARG A 577 -20.88 -6.02 17.95
N ARG A 578 -20.96 -5.50 16.72
CA ARG A 578 -21.20 -6.31 15.52
C ARG A 578 -20.09 -7.34 15.31
N ARG A 579 -18.83 -6.99 15.61
CA ARG A 579 -17.70 -7.91 15.54
C ARG A 579 -17.76 -9.01 16.60
N GLY A 580 -18.26 -8.70 17.79
CA GLY A 580 -18.44 -9.64 18.89
C GLY A 580 -17.14 -10.11 19.57
N VAL A 581 -16.00 -9.47 19.27
CA VAL A 581 -14.68 -9.83 19.85
C VAL A 581 -14.37 -9.02 21.11
N PHE A 582 -14.72 -7.73 21.11
CA PHE A 582 -14.47 -6.82 22.22
C PHE A 582 -15.78 -6.36 22.86
N ASP A 583 -15.70 -5.97 24.13
CA ASP A 583 -16.81 -5.36 24.85
C ASP A 583 -17.05 -3.92 24.36
N GLY A 584 -18.23 -3.68 23.80
CA GLY A 584 -18.55 -2.39 23.16
C GLY A 584 -18.59 -1.20 24.13
N ASP A 585 -18.98 -1.43 25.38
CA ASP A 585 -19.08 -0.36 26.38
C ASP A 585 -17.71 -0.08 27.00
N ALA A 586 -16.91 -1.10 27.27
CA ALA A 586 -15.53 -0.95 27.72
C ALA A 586 -14.65 -0.24 26.68
N VAL A 587 -14.81 -0.55 25.39
CA VAL A 587 -14.11 0.14 24.30
C VAL A 587 -14.57 1.60 24.18
N ALA A 588 -15.87 1.86 24.32
CA ALA A 588 -16.40 3.22 24.28
C ALA A 588 -15.88 4.09 25.45
N ASP A 589 -15.84 3.56 26.68
CA ASP A 589 -15.23 4.24 27.84
C ASP A 589 -13.75 4.55 27.61
N LEU A 590 -12.98 3.54 27.16
CA LEU A 590 -11.56 3.69 26.89
C LEU A 590 -11.31 4.75 25.81
N LEU A 591 -12.09 4.73 24.73
CA LEU A 591 -11.99 5.71 23.66
C LEU A 591 -12.36 7.13 24.12
N GLY A 592 -13.43 7.27 24.93
CA GLY A 592 -13.84 8.55 25.50
C GLY A 592 -12.73 9.18 26.34
N ARG A 593 -12.21 8.42 27.31
CA ARG A 593 -11.10 8.86 28.18
C ARG A 593 -9.84 9.22 27.40
N TYR A 594 -9.54 8.46 26.36
CA TYR A 594 -8.40 8.75 25.49
C TYR A 594 -8.59 10.09 24.75
N LEU A 595 -9.75 10.30 24.13
CA LEU A 595 -10.07 11.54 23.42
C LEU A 595 -10.13 12.75 24.36
N ASP A 596 -10.52 12.55 25.62
CA ASP A 596 -10.52 13.56 26.69
C ASP A 596 -9.10 13.92 27.21
N GLY A 597 -8.05 13.26 26.69
CA GLY A 597 -6.65 13.64 26.91
C GLY A 597 -5.80 12.64 27.69
N GLU A 598 -6.30 11.43 27.96
CA GLU A 598 -5.54 10.41 28.69
C GLU A 598 -4.51 9.69 27.78
N ALA A 599 -3.39 10.37 27.48
CA ALA A 599 -2.35 9.91 26.54
C ALA A 599 -1.69 8.54 26.89
N ARG A 600 -1.87 8.00 28.10
CA ARG A 600 -1.39 6.64 28.41
C ARG A 600 -2.20 5.54 27.69
N LEU A 601 -3.36 5.87 27.15
CA LEU A 601 -4.25 4.95 26.44
C LEU A 601 -3.97 4.87 24.93
N THR A 602 -3.00 5.63 24.39
CA THR A 602 -2.66 5.63 22.96
C THR A 602 -2.42 4.23 22.41
N GLN A 603 -1.66 3.39 23.12
CA GLN A 603 -1.34 2.03 22.65
C GLN A 603 -2.56 1.09 22.62
N PRO A 604 -3.33 0.93 23.72
CA PRO A 604 -4.59 0.17 23.67
C PRO A 604 -5.55 0.62 22.55
N VAL A 605 -5.72 1.94 22.36
CA VAL A 605 -6.57 2.47 21.29
C VAL A 605 -6.05 2.08 19.91
N MET A 606 -4.74 2.21 19.70
CA MET A 606 -4.10 1.83 18.44
C MET A 606 -4.20 0.32 18.17
N MET A 607 -4.12 -0.53 19.18
CA MET A 607 -4.35 -1.98 19.05
C MET A 607 -5.78 -2.27 18.58
N LEU A 608 -6.78 -1.67 19.22
CA LEU A 608 -8.19 -1.88 18.82
C LEU A 608 -8.43 -1.38 17.40
N PHE A 609 -7.90 -0.20 17.06
CA PHE A 609 -8.01 0.38 15.72
C PHE A 609 -7.36 -0.52 14.65
N ALA A 610 -6.12 -0.96 14.90
CA ALA A 610 -5.40 -1.85 13.98
C ALA A 610 -6.13 -3.18 13.78
N PHE A 611 -6.63 -3.79 14.86
CA PHE A 611 -7.39 -5.04 14.77
C PHE A 611 -8.65 -4.88 13.92
N GLU A 612 -9.45 -3.84 14.17
CA GLU A 612 -10.72 -3.65 13.44
C GLU A 612 -10.47 -3.31 11.97
N GLN A 613 -9.44 -2.51 11.66
CA GLN A 613 -9.03 -2.25 10.28
C GLN A 613 -8.62 -3.53 9.54
N TRP A 614 -7.81 -4.37 10.18
CA TRP A 614 -7.45 -5.68 9.65
C TRP A 614 -8.68 -6.58 9.46
N ALA A 615 -9.57 -6.65 10.46
CA ALA A 615 -10.75 -7.49 10.43
C ALA A 615 -11.71 -7.11 9.28
N ARG A 616 -11.94 -5.80 9.08
CA ARG A 616 -12.73 -5.28 7.95
C ARG A 616 -12.16 -5.70 6.60
N ARG A 617 -10.84 -5.74 6.47
CA ARG A 617 -10.17 -6.09 5.21
C ARG A 617 -10.11 -7.58 4.96
N VAL A 618 -9.83 -8.37 6.00
CA VAL A 618 -9.49 -9.78 5.88
C VAL A 618 -10.69 -10.69 6.15
N LEU A 619 -11.47 -10.39 7.19
CA LEU A 619 -12.59 -11.25 7.62
C LEU A 619 -13.89 -10.91 6.87
N ASP A 620 -14.12 -9.63 6.55
CA ASP A 620 -15.36 -9.20 5.90
C ASP A 620 -15.29 -9.23 4.36
N ALA A 621 -14.13 -9.58 3.79
CA ALA A 621 -13.96 -9.71 2.35
C ALA A 621 -14.82 -10.86 1.78
N PRO A 622 -15.44 -10.69 0.60
CA PRO A 622 -16.22 -11.75 -0.02
C PRO A 622 -15.35 -12.98 -0.34
N PRO A 623 -15.92 -14.19 -0.36
CA PRO A 623 -15.19 -15.40 -0.72
C PRO A 623 -14.56 -15.28 -2.12
N ALA A 624 -13.34 -15.80 -2.25
CA ALA A 624 -12.49 -15.63 -3.43
C ALA A 624 -12.98 -16.43 -4.66
N THR A 625 -14.11 -16.06 -5.24
CA THR A 625 -14.59 -16.57 -6.54
C THR A 625 -14.29 -15.63 -7.71
N SER A 626 -13.79 -14.43 -7.41
CA SER A 626 -13.41 -13.43 -8.41
C SER A 626 -11.94 -13.05 -8.18
N PRO A 627 -11.11 -12.94 -9.24
CA PRO A 627 -9.82 -12.28 -9.10
C PRO A 627 -10.09 -10.83 -8.69
N GLU A 628 -9.93 -10.51 -7.41
CA GLU A 628 -9.85 -9.12 -6.99
C GLU A 628 -8.71 -8.49 -7.80
N ALA A 629 -9.00 -7.39 -8.49
CA ALA A 629 -7.96 -6.57 -9.06
C ALA A 629 -7.00 -6.23 -7.92
N ALA A 630 -5.78 -6.75 -8.01
CA ALA A 630 -4.70 -6.36 -7.12
C ALA A 630 -4.70 -4.83 -7.08
N VAL A 631 -4.89 -4.25 -5.90
CA VAL A 631 -4.63 -2.82 -5.76
C VAL A 631 -3.13 -2.69 -6.00
N GLU A 632 -2.75 -2.16 -7.16
CA GLU A 632 -1.38 -1.73 -7.44
C GLU A 632 -1.06 -0.56 -6.49
N ILE A 633 -0.67 -0.89 -5.26
CA ILE A 633 -0.07 0.05 -4.31
C ILE A 633 1.44 -0.06 -4.53
N GLY A 634 2.03 0.94 -5.18
CA GLY A 634 3.48 0.98 -5.44
C GLY A 634 3.87 1.45 -6.85
N SER A 635 2.96 1.43 -7.83
CA SER A 635 3.17 2.20 -9.06
C SER A 635 3.07 3.68 -8.71
N PRO A 636 4.03 4.55 -9.11
CA PRO A 636 3.83 5.99 -8.98
C PRO A 636 2.48 6.35 -9.62
N ALA A 637 1.72 7.22 -8.95
CA ALA A 637 0.45 7.68 -9.48
C ALA A 637 0.66 8.12 -10.94
N PRO A 638 -0.14 7.60 -11.90
CA PRO A 638 0.02 8.00 -13.28
C PRO A 638 -0.19 9.50 -13.40
N ASP A 639 0.35 10.12 -14.43
CA ASP A 639 0.07 11.55 -14.64
C ASP A 639 -1.41 11.77 -14.99
N LEU A 640 -1.98 10.86 -15.75
CA LEU A 640 -3.32 10.96 -16.31
C LEU A 640 -4.18 9.75 -15.96
N SER A 641 -5.41 9.97 -15.50
CA SER A 641 -6.45 8.93 -15.44
C SER A 641 -7.46 9.18 -16.55
N VAL A 642 -7.51 8.27 -17.52
CA VAL A 642 -8.49 8.28 -18.62
C VAL A 642 -9.75 7.58 -18.13
N ILE A 643 -10.87 8.27 -18.17
CA ILE A 643 -12.15 7.83 -17.61
C ILE A 643 -13.15 7.67 -18.76
N VAL A 644 -13.67 6.46 -18.90
CA VAL A 644 -14.64 6.11 -19.94
C VAL A 644 -15.87 5.46 -19.30
N VAL A 645 -17.04 6.03 -19.55
CA VAL A 645 -18.32 5.45 -19.14
C VAL A 645 -18.95 4.74 -20.34
N ASN A 646 -19.32 3.48 -20.16
CA ASN A 646 -19.84 2.61 -21.21
C ASN A 646 -21.25 2.11 -20.89
N TRP A 647 -22.11 2.07 -21.91
CA TRP A 647 -23.40 1.38 -21.84
C TRP A 647 -23.84 0.95 -23.25
N ASN A 648 -23.83 -0.36 -23.51
CA ASN A 648 -24.28 -0.99 -24.76
C ASN A 648 -23.63 -0.43 -26.05
N THR A 649 -22.32 -0.16 -26.03
CA THR A 649 -21.56 0.36 -27.17
C THR A 649 -20.30 -0.46 -27.47
N ARG A 650 -20.32 -1.79 -27.28
CA ARG A 650 -19.16 -2.71 -27.36
C ARG A 650 -18.18 -2.42 -28.49
N ASP A 651 -18.63 -2.40 -29.75
CA ASP A 651 -17.70 -2.25 -30.89
C ASP A 651 -17.10 -0.86 -30.97
N ILE A 652 -17.87 0.17 -30.63
CA ILE A 652 -17.41 1.56 -30.63
C ILE A 652 -16.45 1.81 -29.45
N LEU A 653 -16.75 1.22 -28.28
CA LEU A 653 -15.89 1.25 -27.11
C LEU A 653 -14.52 0.62 -27.39
N ARG A 654 -14.49 -0.48 -28.15
CA ARG A 654 -13.24 -1.11 -28.58
C ARG A 654 -12.38 -0.13 -29.39
N ASP A 655 -12.99 0.61 -30.33
CA ASP A 655 -12.28 1.63 -31.13
C ASP A 655 -11.73 2.76 -30.25
N CYS A 656 -12.53 3.22 -29.27
CA CYS A 656 -12.13 4.24 -28.28
C CYS A 656 -10.88 3.78 -27.50
N LEU A 657 -10.94 2.62 -26.85
CA LEU A 657 -9.85 2.09 -26.03
C LEU A 657 -8.59 1.78 -26.86
N ALA A 658 -8.75 1.26 -28.07
CA ALA A 658 -7.63 1.03 -28.98
C ALA A 658 -6.93 2.35 -29.36
N SER A 659 -7.67 3.45 -29.53
CA SER A 659 -7.09 4.75 -29.82
C SER A 659 -6.36 5.37 -28.62
N VAL A 660 -6.89 5.19 -27.41
CA VAL A 660 -6.24 5.59 -26.15
C VAL A 660 -4.90 4.88 -26.00
N ALA A 661 -4.89 3.56 -26.16
CA ALA A 661 -3.66 2.76 -26.07
C ALA A 661 -2.61 3.17 -27.12
N ARG A 662 -3.04 3.59 -28.33
CA ARG A 662 -2.14 4.01 -29.41
C ARG A 662 -1.55 5.40 -29.16
N HIS A 663 -2.40 6.38 -28.84
CA HIS A 663 -2.06 7.80 -28.90
C HIS A 663 -1.71 8.45 -27.55
N LEU A 664 -1.87 7.73 -26.44
CA LEU A 664 -1.43 8.18 -25.11
C LEU A 664 -0.24 7.37 -24.58
N SER A 665 0.42 6.58 -25.44
CA SER A 665 1.57 5.75 -25.05
C SER A 665 2.76 6.56 -24.51
N SER A 666 2.88 7.83 -24.89
CA SER A 666 3.90 8.78 -24.42
C SER A 666 3.58 9.43 -23.05
N VAL A 667 2.38 9.22 -22.51
CA VAL A 667 1.93 9.77 -21.23
C VAL A 667 1.78 8.62 -20.24
N SER A 668 2.34 8.77 -19.03
CA SER A 668 2.03 7.84 -17.93
C SER A 668 0.54 7.95 -17.59
N HIS A 669 -0.22 6.92 -17.93
CA HIS A 669 -1.67 6.94 -17.77
C HIS A 669 -2.24 5.61 -17.28
N GLU A 670 -3.38 5.68 -16.60
CA GLU A 670 -4.26 4.53 -16.37
C GLU A 670 -5.60 4.75 -17.09
N VAL A 671 -6.29 3.66 -17.39
CA VAL A 671 -7.64 3.69 -17.97
C VAL A 671 -8.62 3.10 -16.97
N ILE A 672 -9.66 3.85 -16.62
CA ILE A 672 -10.75 3.42 -15.75
C ILE A 672 -12.03 3.41 -16.57
N LEU A 673 -12.60 2.22 -16.73
CA LEU A 673 -13.82 2.01 -17.49
C LEU A 673 -14.96 1.65 -16.54
N VAL A 674 -16.05 2.40 -16.61
CA VAL A 674 -17.27 2.11 -15.85
C VAL A 674 -18.30 1.53 -16.80
N ASP A 675 -18.60 0.24 -16.65
CA ASP A 675 -19.67 -0.42 -17.37
C ASP A 675 -20.99 -0.28 -16.59
N ASN A 676 -21.92 0.48 -17.15
CA ASN A 676 -23.22 0.79 -16.55
C ASN A 676 -24.26 -0.31 -16.83
N ALA A 677 -23.92 -1.56 -16.50
CA ALA A 677 -24.73 -2.75 -16.75
C ALA A 677 -25.03 -2.98 -18.24
N SER A 678 -24.00 -3.09 -19.06
CA SER A 678 -24.17 -3.42 -20.48
C SER A 678 -24.55 -4.89 -20.68
N SER A 679 -25.43 -5.16 -21.64
CA SER A 679 -25.89 -6.51 -22.01
C SER A 679 -25.30 -7.02 -23.32
N ASP A 680 -24.46 -6.23 -23.99
CA ASP A 680 -23.87 -6.53 -25.31
C ASP A 680 -22.50 -7.25 -25.24
N GLY A 681 -22.07 -7.62 -24.04
CA GLY A 681 -20.77 -8.24 -23.78
C GLY A 681 -19.59 -7.25 -23.74
N SER A 682 -19.85 -5.94 -23.57
CA SER A 682 -18.82 -4.92 -23.42
C SER A 682 -17.83 -5.24 -22.29
N ALA A 683 -18.35 -5.60 -21.11
CA ALA A 683 -17.52 -5.86 -19.93
C ALA A 683 -16.58 -7.06 -20.12
N GLU A 684 -17.05 -8.11 -20.80
CA GLU A 684 -16.27 -9.30 -21.15
C GLU A 684 -15.23 -8.98 -22.23
N MET A 685 -15.59 -8.14 -23.21
CA MET A 685 -14.66 -7.65 -24.23
C MET A 685 -13.52 -6.87 -23.59
N VAL A 686 -13.81 -5.92 -22.70
CA VAL A 686 -12.78 -5.11 -22.01
C VAL A 686 -11.87 -6.00 -21.17
N ALA A 687 -12.43 -6.91 -20.38
CA ALA A 687 -11.64 -7.81 -19.54
C ALA A 687 -10.69 -8.71 -20.36
N ARG A 688 -11.11 -9.11 -21.56
CA ARG A 688 -10.31 -9.98 -22.45
C ARG A 688 -9.28 -9.21 -23.27
N GLU A 689 -9.67 -8.10 -23.88
CA GLU A 689 -8.88 -7.40 -24.91
C GLU A 689 -8.07 -6.23 -24.33
N PHE A 690 -8.52 -5.65 -23.21
CA PHE A 690 -7.87 -4.51 -22.54
C PHE A 690 -7.62 -4.82 -21.05
N PRO A 691 -6.85 -5.86 -20.71
CA PRO A 691 -6.66 -6.32 -19.32
C PRO A 691 -5.96 -5.31 -18.41
N ARG A 692 -5.35 -4.26 -18.98
CA ARG A 692 -4.75 -3.14 -18.23
C ARG A 692 -5.76 -2.05 -17.85
N ALA A 693 -6.95 -2.05 -18.45
CA ALA A 693 -8.01 -1.11 -18.08
C ALA A 693 -8.71 -1.59 -16.79
N ARG A 694 -8.83 -0.71 -15.80
CA ARG A 694 -9.55 -0.98 -14.56
C ARG A 694 -11.04 -0.93 -14.84
N LEU A 695 -11.70 -2.08 -14.77
CA LEU A 695 -13.13 -2.22 -15.04
C LEU A 695 -13.95 -2.11 -13.74
N ILE A 696 -14.87 -1.14 -13.67
CA ILE A 696 -15.89 -0.99 -12.64
C ILE A 696 -17.22 -1.46 -13.25
N ARG A 697 -17.80 -2.55 -12.74
CA ARG A 697 -19.08 -3.09 -13.22
C ARG A 697 -20.20 -2.64 -12.29
N ASN A 698 -21.13 -1.81 -12.77
CA ASN A 698 -22.33 -1.48 -12.02
C ASN A 698 -23.41 -2.56 -12.25
N PRO A 699 -24.16 -2.94 -11.20
CA PRO A 699 -25.24 -3.92 -11.31
C PRO A 699 -26.47 -3.36 -12.06
N GLU A 700 -26.57 -2.03 -12.13
CA GLU A 700 -27.60 -1.30 -12.86
C GLU A 700 -26.99 -0.07 -13.54
N ASN A 701 -27.71 0.51 -14.50
CA ASN A 701 -27.27 1.74 -15.14
C ASN A 701 -27.54 2.95 -14.21
N VAL A 702 -26.49 3.43 -13.53
CA VAL A 702 -26.55 4.51 -12.55
C VAL A 702 -26.50 5.93 -13.14
N GLY A 703 -26.43 6.06 -14.47
CA GLY A 703 -26.33 7.35 -15.16
C GLY A 703 -24.90 7.84 -15.39
N PHE A 704 -24.76 8.88 -16.21
CA PHE A 704 -23.47 9.41 -16.67
C PHE A 704 -22.72 10.14 -15.56
N ALA A 705 -23.39 11.02 -14.81
CA ALA A 705 -22.76 11.81 -13.75
C ALA A 705 -22.18 10.90 -12.64
N ARG A 706 -23.01 9.99 -12.12
CA ARG A 706 -22.61 9.08 -11.03
C ARG A 706 -21.50 8.12 -11.46
N ALA A 707 -21.57 7.59 -12.68
CA ALA A 707 -20.52 6.71 -13.21
C ALA A 707 -19.17 7.43 -13.37
N ASN A 708 -19.15 8.64 -13.94
CA ASN A 708 -17.92 9.43 -14.03
C ASN A 708 -17.35 9.75 -12.63
N ASN A 709 -18.21 10.12 -11.68
CA ASN A 709 -17.76 10.38 -10.31
C ASN A 709 -17.18 9.14 -9.62
N GLN A 710 -17.75 7.94 -9.84
CA GLN A 710 -17.17 6.69 -9.33
C GLN A 710 -15.73 6.50 -9.84
N ALA A 711 -15.51 6.72 -11.14
CA ALA A 711 -14.19 6.61 -11.73
C ALA A 711 -13.21 7.69 -11.23
N MET A 712 -13.64 8.95 -11.15
CA MET A 712 -12.78 10.05 -10.65
C MET A 712 -12.36 9.86 -9.19
N ARG A 713 -13.25 9.31 -8.33
CA ARG A 713 -12.91 8.94 -6.95
C ARG A 713 -11.93 7.78 -6.89
N ALA A 714 -12.04 6.83 -7.81
CA ALA A 714 -11.17 5.65 -7.89
C ALA A 714 -9.83 5.93 -8.59
N ALA A 715 -9.72 7.03 -9.34
CA ALA A 715 -8.54 7.44 -10.08
C ALA A 715 -7.37 7.75 -9.15
N ARG A 716 -6.15 7.48 -9.61
CA ARG A 716 -4.88 7.81 -8.95
C ARG A 716 -4.19 9.01 -9.57
N GLY A 717 -4.50 9.36 -10.82
CA GLY A 717 -3.75 10.36 -11.57
C GLY A 717 -3.95 11.81 -11.11
N SER A 718 -2.94 12.65 -11.37
CA SER A 718 -2.99 14.09 -11.03
C SER A 718 -3.86 14.90 -12.00
N TRP A 719 -4.12 14.36 -13.19
CA TRP A 719 -5.05 14.87 -14.19
C TRP A 719 -6.08 13.83 -14.57
N PHE A 720 -7.27 14.28 -14.95
CA PHE A 720 -8.33 13.47 -15.52
C PHE A 720 -8.51 13.79 -16.99
N LEU A 721 -8.79 12.75 -17.78
CA LEU A 721 -9.35 12.86 -19.12
C LEU A 721 -10.70 12.12 -19.10
N LEU A 722 -11.80 12.86 -19.10
CA LEU A 722 -13.13 12.32 -19.35
C LEU A 722 -13.31 12.15 -20.85
N LEU A 723 -13.58 10.94 -21.30
CA LEU A 723 -13.71 10.59 -22.70
C LEU A 723 -14.93 9.69 -22.91
N ASN A 724 -15.85 10.11 -23.78
CA ASN A 724 -17.00 9.28 -24.12
C ASN A 724 -16.58 7.97 -24.82
N SER A 725 -17.37 6.91 -24.64
CA SER A 725 -17.14 5.61 -25.30
C SER A 725 -17.20 5.68 -26.83
N ASP A 726 -17.82 6.71 -27.40
CA ASP A 726 -17.93 6.98 -28.84
C ASP A 726 -16.99 8.09 -29.34
N ALA A 727 -15.97 8.42 -28.55
CA ALA A 727 -14.87 9.31 -28.93
C ALA A 727 -13.58 8.53 -29.19
N ARG A 728 -12.83 8.95 -30.21
CA ARG A 728 -11.59 8.32 -30.68
C ARG A 728 -10.48 9.35 -30.86
N LEU A 729 -9.31 9.07 -30.28
CA LEU A 729 -8.10 9.85 -30.51
C LEU A 729 -7.58 9.58 -31.93
N VAL A 730 -7.16 10.62 -32.65
CA VAL A 730 -6.67 10.52 -34.04
C VAL A 730 -5.15 10.59 -34.15
N ASP A 731 -4.52 11.24 -33.19
CA ASP A 731 -3.08 11.46 -33.09
C ASP A 731 -2.70 11.75 -31.63
N ASP A 732 -1.43 12.07 -31.39
CA ASP A 732 -0.88 12.32 -30.07
C ASP A 732 -1.15 13.76 -29.58
N SER A 733 -2.03 14.52 -30.24
CA SER A 733 -2.30 15.92 -29.90
C SER A 733 -2.92 16.11 -28.51
N VAL A 734 -3.63 15.11 -27.99
CA VAL A 734 -4.15 15.12 -26.61
C VAL A 734 -3.03 14.97 -25.58
N ALA A 735 -1.99 14.16 -25.88
CA ALA A 735 -0.79 14.09 -25.05
C ALA A 735 -0.03 15.44 -25.05
N ALA A 736 0.10 16.06 -26.23
CA ALA A 736 0.71 17.38 -26.36
C ALA A 736 -0.10 18.48 -25.62
N LEU A 737 -1.44 18.40 -25.68
CA LEU A 737 -2.31 19.29 -24.90
C LEU A 737 -2.04 19.15 -23.41
N LEU A 738 -1.99 17.92 -22.88
CA LEU A 738 -1.72 17.68 -21.46
C LEU A 738 -0.38 18.28 -21.02
N ALA A 739 0.68 18.07 -21.80
CA ALA A 739 2.00 18.63 -21.50
C ALA A 739 1.99 20.16 -21.41
N ARG A 740 1.22 20.81 -22.28
CA ARG A 740 1.08 22.28 -22.30
C ARG A 740 0.29 22.81 -21.12
N VAL A 741 -0.88 22.23 -20.83
CA VAL A 741 -1.82 22.80 -19.86
C VAL A 741 -1.38 22.64 -18.40
N ARG A 742 -0.44 21.73 -18.13
CA ARG A 742 0.15 21.53 -16.79
C ARG A 742 0.78 22.79 -16.19
N ALA A 743 1.30 23.68 -17.03
CA ALA A 743 1.94 24.92 -16.59
C ALA A 743 0.96 26.10 -16.46
N GLU A 744 -0.31 25.93 -16.82
CA GLU A 744 -1.27 27.03 -16.83
C GLU A 744 -1.96 27.21 -15.47
N PRO A 745 -1.75 28.35 -14.78
CA PRO A 745 -2.37 28.57 -13.49
C PRO A 745 -3.89 28.75 -13.61
N LYS A 746 -4.62 28.20 -12.63
CA LYS A 746 -6.09 28.27 -12.52
C LYS A 746 -6.82 27.76 -13.76
N LEU A 747 -6.27 26.78 -14.47
CA LEU A 747 -7.03 26.09 -15.52
C LEU A 747 -7.93 25.03 -14.87
N GLY A 748 -9.23 25.16 -15.11
CA GLY A 748 -10.27 24.25 -14.62
C GLY A 748 -10.52 23.09 -15.57
N VAL A 749 -10.74 23.41 -16.85
CA VAL A 749 -11.01 22.42 -17.90
C VAL A 749 -10.33 22.85 -19.20
N ALA A 750 -9.60 21.93 -19.82
CA ALA A 750 -9.12 21.99 -21.18
C ALA A 750 -10.02 21.14 -22.09
N HIS A 751 -10.65 21.78 -23.07
CA HIS A 751 -11.47 21.13 -24.08
C HIS A 751 -10.77 21.19 -25.43
N CYS A 752 -10.93 20.15 -26.24
CA CYS A 752 -10.30 20.05 -27.55
C CYS A 752 -11.28 20.33 -28.69
N ARG A 753 -10.78 20.33 -29.93
CA ARG A 753 -11.61 20.29 -31.13
C ARG A 753 -12.26 18.92 -31.26
N LEU A 754 -13.59 18.90 -31.42
CA LEU A 754 -14.34 17.70 -31.75
C LEU A 754 -14.81 17.75 -33.20
N VAL A 755 -14.63 16.66 -33.92
CA VAL A 755 -15.05 16.51 -35.32
C VAL A 755 -15.86 15.23 -35.49
N PHE A 756 -16.82 15.25 -36.42
CA PHE A 756 -17.52 14.04 -36.86
C PHE A 756 -16.59 13.19 -37.75
N GLU A 757 -17.00 11.97 -38.08
CA GLU A 757 -16.22 11.09 -38.97
C GLU A 757 -15.97 11.68 -40.37
N ASP A 758 -16.90 12.50 -40.85
CA ASP A 758 -16.78 13.20 -42.14
C ASP A 758 -15.90 14.47 -42.07
N GLY A 759 -15.26 14.72 -40.93
CA GLY A 759 -14.38 15.86 -40.71
C GLY A 759 -15.11 17.18 -40.42
N ARG A 760 -16.45 17.21 -40.43
CA ARG A 760 -17.20 18.41 -40.02
C ARG A 760 -16.97 18.70 -38.54
N LEU A 761 -16.83 19.99 -38.21
CA LEU A 761 -16.67 20.44 -36.84
C LEU A 761 -17.93 20.17 -36.03
N GLN A 762 -17.76 19.59 -34.84
CA GLN A 762 -18.81 19.45 -33.85
C GLN A 762 -18.80 20.63 -32.87
N HIS A 763 -19.96 21.24 -32.66
CA HIS A 763 -20.08 22.38 -31.75
C HIS A 763 -20.36 21.92 -30.31
N THR A 764 -19.40 22.16 -29.41
CA THR A 764 -19.44 21.71 -28.00
C THR A 764 -19.03 22.77 -26.99
N THR A 765 -18.88 24.03 -27.41
CA THR A 765 -18.44 25.16 -26.57
C THR A 765 -19.52 26.23 -26.46
N TYR A 766 -19.93 26.56 -25.25
CA TYR A 766 -21.15 27.33 -25.02
C TYR A 766 -20.97 28.46 -24.01
N ARG A 767 -21.88 29.44 -24.09
CA ARG A 767 -22.06 30.48 -23.07
C ARG A 767 -23.03 29.98 -22.00
N PHE A 768 -22.86 30.47 -20.79
CA PHE A 768 -23.85 30.25 -19.75
C PHE A 768 -25.18 30.89 -20.14
N PRO A 769 -26.31 30.22 -19.84
CA PRO A 769 -27.61 30.77 -20.14
C PRO A 769 -27.81 32.13 -19.47
N ALA A 770 -28.29 33.12 -20.22
CA ALA A 770 -28.61 34.44 -19.72
C ALA A 770 -29.84 35.00 -20.44
N LEU A 771 -30.70 35.73 -19.71
CA LEU A 771 -31.94 36.31 -20.26
C LEU A 771 -31.71 37.10 -21.56
N GLY A 772 -30.74 38.02 -21.55
CA GLY A 772 -30.42 38.83 -22.72
C GLY A 772 -29.91 38.00 -23.89
N LEU A 773 -29.05 37.01 -23.62
CA LEU A 773 -28.51 36.10 -24.63
C LEU A 773 -29.61 35.25 -25.28
N THR A 774 -30.52 34.71 -24.45
CA THR A 774 -31.66 33.92 -24.92
C THR A 774 -32.62 34.71 -25.79
N LEU A 775 -32.91 35.97 -25.45
CA LEU A 775 -33.73 36.84 -26.30
C LEU A 775 -33.00 37.18 -27.60
N LEU A 776 -31.71 37.52 -27.50
CA LEU A 776 -30.85 37.87 -28.63
C LEU A 776 -30.79 36.72 -29.66
N GLU A 777 -30.56 35.49 -29.20
CA GLU A 777 -30.53 34.29 -30.03
C GLU A 777 -31.93 33.86 -30.49
N GLY A 778 -32.89 33.80 -29.57
CA GLY A 778 -34.23 33.30 -29.81
C GLY A 778 -34.99 34.11 -30.86
N LEU A 779 -34.83 35.43 -30.84
CA LEU A 779 -35.48 36.35 -31.79
C LEU A 779 -34.62 36.67 -33.02
N GLY A 780 -33.42 36.10 -33.14
CA GLY A 780 -32.53 36.36 -34.27
C GLY A 780 -31.88 37.74 -34.30
N LEU A 781 -31.99 38.51 -33.20
CA LEU A 781 -31.49 39.89 -33.09
C LEU A 781 -29.95 39.96 -33.18
N TYR A 782 -29.24 38.86 -32.89
CA TYR A 782 -27.79 38.77 -33.09
C TYR A 782 -27.33 39.04 -34.52
N LYS A 783 -28.22 38.89 -35.51
CA LYS A 783 -27.93 39.22 -36.91
C LYS A 783 -27.68 40.71 -37.13
N LEU A 784 -28.15 41.56 -36.20
CA LEU A 784 -27.91 43.00 -36.20
C LEU A 784 -26.56 43.38 -35.57
N LEU A 785 -25.89 42.45 -34.88
CA LEU A 785 -24.58 42.70 -34.31
C LEU A 785 -23.48 42.60 -35.38
N PRO A 786 -22.45 43.46 -35.33
CA PRO A 786 -21.23 43.31 -36.13
C PRO A 786 -20.61 41.91 -35.93
N PRO A 787 -19.95 41.32 -36.94
CA PRO A 787 -19.38 39.96 -36.85
C PRO A 787 -18.50 39.74 -35.62
N ALA A 788 -17.61 40.68 -35.29
CA ALA A 788 -16.75 40.57 -34.11
C ALA A 788 -17.53 40.53 -32.77
N ARG A 789 -18.60 41.33 -32.64
CA ARG A 789 -19.47 41.32 -31.45
C ARG A 789 -20.32 40.05 -31.39
N ARG A 790 -20.79 39.57 -32.55
CA ARG A 790 -21.50 38.29 -32.66
C ARG A 790 -20.61 37.13 -32.22
N ALA A 791 -19.36 37.08 -32.68
CA ALA A 791 -18.35 36.11 -32.28
C ALA A 791 -18.00 36.17 -30.79
N ALA A 792 -18.01 37.36 -30.19
CA ALA A 792 -17.73 37.52 -28.77
C ALA A 792 -18.90 37.11 -27.88
N THR A 793 -20.12 37.39 -28.34
CA THR A 793 -21.36 37.20 -27.58
C THR A 793 -21.90 35.78 -27.74
N LEU A 794 -21.77 35.19 -28.94
CA LEU A 794 -22.26 33.86 -29.27
C LEU A 794 -21.07 32.93 -29.56
N LEU A 795 -20.99 31.80 -28.85
CA LEU A 795 -19.96 30.77 -29.09
C LEU A 795 -20.41 29.72 -30.13
N GLY A 796 -21.71 29.61 -30.39
CA GLY A 796 -22.33 28.71 -31.37
C GLY A 796 -22.03 29.02 -32.83
N GLY A 797 -20.87 28.59 -33.37
CA GLY A 797 -20.57 28.71 -34.80
C GLY A 797 -20.34 30.14 -35.31
N HIS A 798 -20.03 31.06 -34.40
CA HIS A 798 -19.87 32.49 -34.70
C HIS A 798 -18.47 33.03 -34.45
N TRP A 799 -17.55 32.21 -33.94
CA TRP A 799 -16.14 32.53 -33.73
C TRP A 799 -15.24 31.50 -34.41
N SER A 800 -13.98 31.85 -34.68
CA SER A 800 -13.02 30.93 -35.31
C SER A 800 -12.62 29.84 -34.34
N GLN A 801 -12.92 28.58 -34.70
CA GLN A 801 -12.59 27.40 -33.89
C GLN A 801 -11.15 26.92 -34.14
N ASP A 802 -10.35 27.73 -34.82
CA ASP A 802 -8.89 27.66 -34.93
C ASP A 802 -8.18 28.54 -33.88
N GLU A 803 -8.94 29.31 -33.09
CA GLU A 803 -8.41 30.15 -32.02
C GLU A 803 -8.62 29.49 -30.64
N GLU A 804 -7.66 29.70 -29.74
CA GLU A 804 -7.84 29.34 -28.33
C GLU A 804 -8.71 30.36 -27.61
N ARG A 805 -9.58 29.89 -26.72
CA ARG A 805 -10.48 30.81 -26.03
C ARG A 805 -11.04 30.27 -24.72
N ASP A 806 -11.16 31.16 -23.75
CA ASP A 806 -11.95 30.93 -22.55
C ASP A 806 -13.44 30.90 -22.90
N VAL A 807 -14.09 29.80 -22.55
CA VAL A 807 -15.52 29.54 -22.76
C VAL A 807 -16.20 29.37 -21.41
N ASP A 808 -17.53 29.41 -21.40
CA ASP A 808 -18.25 29.35 -20.11
C ASP A 808 -18.47 27.89 -19.68
N TRP A 809 -18.85 27.02 -20.62
CA TRP A 809 -18.96 25.58 -20.39
C TRP A 809 -18.77 24.78 -21.68
N VAL A 810 -18.47 23.49 -21.52
CA VAL A 810 -18.21 22.55 -22.60
C VAL A 810 -19.01 21.27 -22.43
N ALA A 811 -19.30 20.59 -23.53
CA ALA A 811 -19.96 19.29 -23.48
C ALA A 811 -19.05 18.23 -22.84
N GLY A 812 -19.62 17.36 -22.01
CA GLY A 812 -18.90 16.29 -21.29
C GLY A 812 -18.28 15.18 -22.16
N ALA A 813 -18.34 15.29 -23.50
CA ALA A 813 -17.78 14.29 -24.42
C ALA A 813 -16.25 14.18 -24.35
N PHE A 814 -15.60 15.30 -24.03
CA PHE A 814 -14.16 15.38 -23.77
C PHE A 814 -13.90 16.46 -22.71
N MET A 815 -13.27 16.11 -21.59
CA MET A 815 -12.82 17.11 -20.62
C MET A 815 -11.49 16.68 -20.00
N THR A 816 -10.45 17.49 -20.19
CA THR A 816 -9.17 17.30 -19.48
C THR A 816 -9.07 18.30 -18.34
N LEU A 817 -8.89 17.86 -17.10
CA LEU A 817 -8.83 18.74 -15.94
C LEU A 817 -7.87 18.23 -14.86
N PRO A 818 -7.28 19.10 -14.03
CA PRO A 818 -6.47 18.67 -12.90
C PRO A 818 -7.37 18.14 -11.77
N ARG A 819 -6.86 17.17 -11.01
CA ARG A 819 -7.58 16.58 -9.87
C ARG A 819 -8.04 17.62 -8.85
N GLU A 820 -7.25 18.68 -8.63
CA GLU A 820 -7.58 19.74 -7.68
C GLU A 820 -8.96 20.39 -7.96
N VAL A 821 -9.40 20.43 -9.22
CA VAL A 821 -10.70 20.99 -9.60
C VAL A 821 -11.82 20.08 -9.12
N PHE A 822 -11.64 18.76 -9.25
CA PHE A 822 -12.59 17.79 -8.71
C PHE A 822 -12.64 17.84 -7.19
N ASP A 823 -11.49 17.89 -6.52
CA ASP A 823 -11.43 17.95 -5.05
C ASP A 823 -12.07 19.24 -4.51
N ALA A 824 -11.89 20.36 -5.21
CA ALA A 824 -12.46 21.65 -4.83
C ALA A 824 -13.97 21.77 -5.09
N THR A 825 -14.52 21.02 -6.05
CA THR A 825 -15.90 21.24 -6.52
C THR A 825 -16.83 20.05 -6.36
N GLY A 826 -16.35 18.82 -6.24
CA GLY A 826 -17.16 17.61 -5.96
C GLY A 826 -17.69 16.84 -7.18
N GLY A 827 -17.08 16.99 -8.37
CA GLY A 827 -17.45 16.23 -9.58
C GLY A 827 -18.77 16.66 -10.23
N PHE A 828 -19.34 15.84 -11.13
CA PHE A 828 -20.66 16.09 -11.72
C PHE A 828 -21.77 16.01 -10.66
N SER A 829 -22.83 16.82 -10.78
CA SER A 829 -23.99 16.67 -9.89
C SER A 829 -24.75 15.38 -10.18
N GLU A 830 -24.82 14.49 -9.19
CA GLU A 830 -25.53 13.20 -9.30
C GLU A 830 -27.07 13.37 -9.30
N GLU A 831 -27.59 14.61 -9.13
CA GLU A 831 -29.01 14.93 -9.35
C GLU A 831 -29.42 14.70 -10.82
N TYR A 832 -28.47 14.77 -11.76
CA TYR A 832 -28.70 14.60 -13.18
C TYR A 832 -28.23 13.22 -13.65
N PHE A 833 -29.17 12.39 -14.09
CA PHE A 833 -28.86 11.08 -14.66
C PHE A 833 -28.04 11.20 -15.96
N MET A 834 -28.39 12.16 -16.81
CA MET A 834 -27.73 12.47 -18.09
C MET A 834 -28.24 13.83 -18.60
N TYR A 835 -27.36 14.57 -19.29
CA TYR A 835 -27.54 15.93 -19.80
C TYR A 835 -27.67 17.02 -18.71
N GLY A 836 -26.84 18.06 -18.80
CA GLY A 836 -26.90 19.23 -17.91
C GLY A 836 -25.93 19.16 -16.72
N GLU A 837 -25.44 17.97 -16.37
CA GLU A 837 -24.38 17.77 -15.38
C GLU A 837 -23.09 18.54 -15.73
N ASP A 838 -22.75 18.62 -17.01
CA ASP A 838 -21.57 19.30 -17.55
C ASP A 838 -21.67 20.82 -17.40
N MET A 839 -22.81 21.41 -17.78
CA MET A 839 -23.06 22.83 -17.58
C MET A 839 -23.11 23.20 -16.10
N GLU A 840 -23.77 22.38 -15.27
CA GLU A 840 -23.85 22.61 -13.82
C GLU A 840 -22.48 22.53 -13.16
N TRP A 841 -21.65 21.57 -13.55
CA TRP A 841 -20.31 21.46 -12.98
C TRP A 841 -19.40 22.59 -13.45
N CYS A 842 -19.46 22.98 -14.73
CA CYS A 842 -18.72 24.13 -15.24
C CYS A 842 -19.05 25.43 -14.49
N TYR A 843 -20.31 25.60 -14.05
CA TYR A 843 -20.69 26.70 -13.16
C TYR A 843 -19.93 26.68 -11.83
N ARG A 844 -19.89 25.53 -11.15
CA ARG A 844 -19.14 25.38 -9.88
C ARG A 844 -17.64 25.57 -10.07
N ILE A 845 -17.07 25.07 -11.18
CA ILE A 845 -15.65 25.26 -11.54
C ILE A 845 -15.34 26.76 -11.70
N ARG A 846 -16.21 27.51 -12.37
CA ARG A 846 -16.06 28.97 -12.53
C ARG A 846 -16.22 29.73 -11.21
N ASP A 847 -17.17 29.32 -10.37
CA ASP A 847 -17.40 29.92 -9.05
C ASP A 847 -16.20 29.70 -8.11
N ALA A 848 -15.51 28.57 -8.24
CA ALA A 848 -14.25 28.29 -7.57
C ALA A 848 -13.03 29.05 -8.15
N GLY A 849 -13.23 29.88 -9.17
CA GLY A 849 -12.21 30.78 -9.73
C GLY A 849 -11.34 30.16 -10.82
N TYR A 850 -11.71 29.00 -11.35
CA TYR A 850 -10.98 28.34 -12.45
C TYR A 850 -11.47 28.79 -13.83
N ARG A 851 -10.62 28.64 -14.85
CA ARG A 851 -10.94 28.93 -16.26
C ARG A 851 -11.33 27.67 -17.03
N ILE A 852 -12.26 27.77 -17.96
CA ILE A 852 -12.62 26.69 -18.88
C ILE A 852 -12.19 27.18 -20.27
N ARG A 853 -11.34 26.42 -20.94
CA ARG A 853 -10.66 26.88 -22.17
C ARG A 853 -10.69 25.83 -23.27
N TYR A 854 -10.88 26.32 -24.49
CA TYR A 854 -10.84 25.54 -25.72
C TYR A 854 -9.46 25.62 -26.37
N TYR A 855 -8.97 24.48 -26.83
CA TYR A 855 -7.66 24.28 -27.46
C TYR A 855 -7.82 23.59 -28.82
N PRO A 856 -7.69 24.34 -29.94
CA PRO A 856 -7.89 23.81 -31.30
C PRO A 856 -6.78 22.86 -31.76
N GLN A 857 -5.62 22.85 -31.09
CA GLN A 857 -4.48 22.05 -31.47
C GLN A 857 -4.67 20.55 -31.19
N ALA A 858 -5.58 20.21 -30.27
CA ALA A 858 -5.97 18.84 -30.02
C ALA A 858 -7.28 18.53 -30.74
N THR A 859 -7.33 17.39 -31.45
CA THR A 859 -8.52 16.97 -32.20
C THR A 859 -8.93 15.56 -31.80
N VAL A 860 -10.23 15.35 -31.63
CA VAL A 860 -10.83 14.04 -31.32
C VAL A 860 -12.02 13.81 -32.26
N ILE A 861 -12.11 12.61 -32.83
CA ILE A 861 -13.30 12.21 -33.60
C ILE A 861 -14.36 11.73 -32.60
N HIS A 862 -15.57 12.29 -32.68
CA HIS A 862 -16.69 11.88 -31.84
C HIS A 862 -17.86 11.51 -32.75
N ARG A 863 -18.29 10.23 -32.69
CA ARG A 863 -19.37 9.68 -33.52
C ARG A 863 -20.77 10.19 -33.15
N ASP A 864 -20.83 11.01 -32.11
CA ASP A 864 -21.98 11.75 -31.61
C ASP A 864 -23.24 10.93 -31.30
N HIS A 865 -23.51 10.80 -30.00
CA HIS A 865 -24.78 10.30 -29.44
C HIS A 865 -25.14 8.84 -29.78
N SER A 866 -24.17 7.98 -30.10
CA SER A 866 -24.47 6.58 -30.49
C SER A 866 -25.23 5.81 -29.40
N SER A 867 -24.88 6.00 -28.12
CA SER A 867 -25.59 5.41 -26.96
C SER A 867 -26.90 6.14 -26.60
N ALA A 868 -26.97 7.43 -26.90
CA ALA A 868 -28.07 8.31 -26.54
C ALA A 868 -29.26 8.24 -27.51
N ASP A 869 -28.98 8.13 -28.81
CA ASP A 869 -30.01 7.99 -29.85
C ASP A 869 -30.71 6.63 -29.74
N LEU A 870 -30.01 5.58 -29.29
CA LEU A 870 -30.58 4.26 -28.99
C LEU A 870 -31.65 4.29 -27.88
N ARG A 871 -31.50 5.14 -26.85
CA ARG A 871 -32.39 5.14 -25.66
C ARG A 871 -33.38 6.31 -25.60
N TRP A 872 -32.95 7.52 -25.94
CA TRP A 872 -33.70 8.74 -25.65
C TRP A 872 -34.40 9.33 -26.87
N GLY A 873 -33.85 9.16 -28.07
CA GLY A 873 -34.39 9.74 -29.31
C GLY A 873 -34.78 11.21 -29.16
N GLU A 874 -36.02 11.58 -29.53
CA GLU A 874 -36.52 12.94 -29.37
C GLU A 874 -36.64 13.44 -27.92
N ARG A 875 -36.67 12.54 -26.91
CA ARG A 875 -36.76 12.93 -25.49
C ARG A 875 -35.48 13.62 -24.99
N ARG A 876 -34.34 13.42 -25.65
CA ARG A 876 -33.06 14.08 -25.32
C ARG A 876 -33.22 15.60 -25.26
N VAL A 877 -33.78 16.18 -26.32
CA VAL A 877 -33.97 17.65 -26.43
C VAL A 877 -34.81 18.17 -25.26
N THR A 878 -35.81 17.40 -24.83
CA THR A 878 -36.65 17.77 -23.69
C THR A 878 -35.86 17.75 -22.38
N LEU A 879 -35.05 16.70 -22.14
CA LEU A 879 -34.23 16.59 -20.94
C LEU A 879 -33.18 17.70 -20.83
N CYS A 880 -32.44 17.98 -21.92
CA CYS A 880 -31.47 19.08 -21.93
C CYS A 880 -32.12 20.41 -21.53
N ILE A 881 -33.30 20.70 -22.07
CA ILE A 881 -34.04 21.93 -21.79
C ILE A 881 -34.56 21.96 -20.35
N GLU A 882 -35.15 20.86 -19.86
CA GLU A 882 -35.66 20.78 -18.49
C GLU A 882 -34.55 20.98 -17.46
N HIS A 883 -33.41 20.30 -17.62
CA HIS A 883 -32.27 20.46 -16.73
C HIS A 883 -31.65 21.86 -16.84
N GLN A 884 -31.54 22.43 -18.04
CA GLN A 884 -31.06 23.81 -18.22
C GLN A 884 -31.94 24.83 -17.48
N LEU A 885 -33.27 24.70 -17.53
CA LEU A 885 -34.21 25.53 -16.79
C LEU A 885 -34.04 25.37 -15.27
N GLN A 886 -33.90 24.13 -14.81
CA GLN A 886 -33.69 23.82 -13.39
C GLN A 886 -32.40 24.43 -12.87
N ILE A 887 -31.28 24.24 -13.57
CA ILE A 887 -29.97 24.80 -13.22
C ILE A 887 -30.04 26.33 -13.17
N TYR A 888 -30.63 26.96 -14.19
CA TYR A 888 -30.77 28.42 -14.22
C TYR A 888 -31.63 28.94 -13.06
N ALA A 889 -32.74 28.27 -12.74
CA ALA A 889 -33.62 28.66 -11.63
C ALA A 889 -32.98 28.44 -10.25
N LYS A 890 -32.21 27.36 -10.08
CA LYS A 890 -31.44 27.06 -8.85
C LYS A 890 -30.40 28.15 -8.60
N ARG A 891 -29.72 28.61 -9.66
CA ARG A 891 -28.65 29.62 -9.58
C ARG A 891 -29.13 31.05 -9.45
N HIS A 892 -30.16 31.44 -10.21
CA HIS A 892 -30.59 32.85 -10.31
C HIS A 892 -31.92 33.15 -9.61
N GLY A 893 -32.48 32.15 -8.94
CA GLY A 893 -33.75 32.25 -8.23
C GLY A 893 -34.98 32.01 -9.13
N ARG A 894 -36.08 31.60 -8.48
CA ARG A 894 -37.32 31.18 -9.14
C ARG A 894 -37.93 32.26 -10.05
N HIS A 895 -37.84 33.53 -9.68
CA HIS A 895 -38.38 34.63 -10.47
C HIS A 895 -37.65 34.78 -11.82
N ARG A 896 -36.32 34.85 -11.80
CA ARG A 896 -35.50 34.93 -13.02
C ARG A 896 -35.64 33.65 -13.85
N GLY A 897 -35.77 32.49 -13.21
CA GLY A 897 -36.09 31.22 -13.89
C GLY A 897 -37.40 31.27 -14.69
N ARG A 898 -38.46 31.85 -14.13
CA ARG A 898 -39.75 32.03 -14.84
C ARG A 898 -39.62 32.96 -16.05
N LEU A 899 -38.89 34.08 -15.89
CA LEU A 899 -38.61 35.00 -17.00
C LEU A 899 -37.79 34.32 -18.10
N TYR A 900 -36.77 33.54 -17.71
CA TYR A 900 -35.90 32.83 -18.64
C TYR A 900 -36.70 31.79 -19.44
N ARG A 901 -37.56 31.02 -18.77
CA ARG A 901 -38.49 30.09 -19.44
C ARG A 901 -39.40 30.82 -20.43
N ALA A 902 -39.99 31.95 -20.04
CA ALA A 902 -40.88 32.72 -20.91
C ALA A 902 -40.14 33.25 -22.15
N ALA A 903 -38.94 33.78 -21.98
CA ALA A 903 -38.07 34.24 -23.06
C ALA A 903 -37.72 33.10 -24.03
N SER A 904 -37.30 31.94 -23.51
CA SER A 904 -36.96 30.77 -24.33
C SER A 904 -38.16 30.21 -25.09
N ALA A 905 -39.35 30.21 -24.48
CA ALA A 905 -40.59 29.80 -25.13
C ALA A 905 -40.98 30.76 -26.27
N ALA A 906 -40.90 32.07 -26.04
CA ALA A 906 -41.16 33.09 -27.05
C ALA A 906 -40.18 32.98 -28.23
N GLY A 907 -38.88 32.80 -27.96
CA GLY A 907 -37.87 32.57 -28.99
C GLY A 907 -38.11 31.28 -29.78
N SER A 908 -38.50 30.18 -29.13
CA SER A 908 -38.83 28.92 -29.81
C SER A 908 -40.07 29.06 -30.69
N LEU A 909 -41.10 29.79 -30.23
CA LEU A 909 -42.30 30.08 -31.01
C LEU A 909 -41.97 30.93 -32.25
N PHE A 910 -41.14 31.97 -32.08
CA PHE A 910 -40.67 32.79 -33.19
C PHE A 910 -39.90 31.97 -34.22
N ARG A 911 -38.93 31.15 -33.79
CA ARG A 911 -38.16 30.26 -34.67
C ARG A 911 -39.06 29.25 -35.37
N LEU A 912 -40.05 28.69 -34.66
CA LEU A 912 -41.03 27.78 -35.24
C LEU A 912 -41.82 28.45 -36.38
N ALA A 913 -42.31 29.67 -36.16
CA ALA A 913 -43.00 30.44 -37.20
C ALA A 913 -42.07 30.77 -38.39
N TYR A 914 -40.86 31.25 -38.11
CA TYR A 914 -39.85 31.59 -39.12
C TYR A 914 -39.46 30.39 -40.00
N PHE A 915 -39.10 29.26 -39.40
CA PHE A 915 -38.71 28.06 -40.15
C PHE A 915 -39.89 27.38 -40.83
N SER A 916 -41.11 27.52 -40.30
CA SER A 916 -42.32 27.07 -41.00
C SER A 916 -42.53 27.87 -42.29
N ALA A 917 -42.43 29.20 -42.23
CA ALA A 917 -42.52 30.06 -43.40
C ALA A 917 -41.39 29.79 -44.42
N ARG A 918 -40.15 29.66 -43.95
CA ARG A 918 -38.99 29.35 -44.83
C ARG A 918 -39.10 27.97 -45.47
N SER A 919 -39.64 26.97 -44.77
CA SER A 919 -39.83 25.62 -45.32
C SER A 919 -40.82 25.54 -46.48
N LEU A 920 -41.64 26.57 -46.69
CA LEU A 920 -42.60 26.68 -47.80
C LEU A 920 -41.99 27.34 -49.06
N VAL A 921 -40.85 28.03 -48.91
CA VAL A 921 -40.24 28.88 -49.97
C VAL A 921 -38.82 28.43 -50.33
N ALA A 922 -38.20 27.56 -49.53
CA ALA A 922 -36.81 27.14 -49.72
C ALA A 922 -36.68 25.98 -50.72
N GLY A 923 -35.80 26.16 -51.71
CA GLY A 923 -35.37 25.12 -52.66
C GLY A 923 -34.45 24.08 -51.99
N SER A 924 -33.14 24.17 -52.22
CA SER A 924 -32.14 23.19 -51.72
C SER A 924 -32.05 23.09 -50.19
N ASP A 925 -32.45 24.12 -49.44
CA ASP A 925 -32.36 24.17 -47.97
C ASP A 925 -33.61 23.65 -47.23
N ALA A 926 -34.57 23.07 -47.97
CA ALA A 926 -35.86 22.64 -47.41
C ALA A 926 -35.71 21.62 -46.26
N GLU A 927 -34.74 20.72 -46.36
CA GLU A 927 -34.50 19.69 -45.35
C GLU A 927 -33.94 20.27 -44.04
N TYR A 928 -32.96 21.17 -44.14
CA TYR A 928 -32.43 21.92 -42.99
C TYR A 928 -33.54 22.69 -42.26
N HIS A 929 -34.40 23.40 -43.00
CA HIS A 929 -35.50 24.14 -42.40
C HIS A 929 -36.56 23.24 -41.76
N ARG A 930 -36.86 22.06 -42.34
CA ARG A 930 -37.73 21.06 -41.70
C ARG A 930 -37.13 20.53 -40.40
N GLY A 931 -35.82 20.28 -40.35
CA GLY A 931 -35.10 19.89 -39.14
C GLY A 931 -35.17 20.97 -38.05
N MET A 932 -34.87 22.22 -38.40
CA MET A 932 -34.95 23.35 -37.46
C MET A 932 -36.37 23.62 -36.96
N ARG A 933 -37.39 23.41 -37.81
CA ARG A 933 -38.80 23.47 -37.42
C ARG A 933 -39.14 22.39 -36.38
N ARG A 934 -38.72 21.15 -36.62
CA ARG A 934 -38.92 20.02 -35.69
C ARG A 934 -38.25 20.27 -34.34
N TYR A 935 -36.99 20.72 -34.35
CA TYR A 935 -36.26 21.08 -33.13
C TYR A 935 -36.97 22.20 -32.35
N SER A 936 -37.38 23.28 -33.03
CA SER A 936 -38.07 24.41 -32.41
C SER A 936 -39.41 24.00 -31.77
N TRP A 937 -40.12 23.07 -32.39
CA TRP A 937 -41.37 22.52 -31.84
C TRP A 937 -41.13 21.66 -30.59
N LEU A 938 -40.13 20.77 -30.61
CA LEU A 938 -39.75 19.96 -29.44
C LEU A 938 -39.34 20.87 -28.28
N SER A 939 -38.53 21.89 -28.55
CA SER A 939 -38.10 22.87 -27.56
C SER A 939 -39.28 23.63 -26.95
N LEU A 940 -40.20 24.12 -27.78
CA LEU A 940 -41.41 24.80 -27.31
C LEU A 940 -42.26 23.88 -26.41
N ARG A 941 -42.44 22.61 -26.80
CA ARG A 941 -43.17 21.64 -25.97
C ARG A 941 -42.50 21.43 -24.61
N ALA A 942 -41.17 21.34 -24.56
CA ALA A 942 -40.42 21.19 -23.31
C ALA A 942 -40.61 22.40 -22.39
N PHE A 943 -40.46 23.63 -22.92
CA PHE A 943 -40.67 24.86 -22.14
C PHE A 943 -42.09 25.00 -21.58
N VAL A 944 -43.10 24.51 -22.31
CA VAL A 944 -44.51 24.55 -21.87
C VAL A 944 -44.82 23.45 -20.85
N ARG A 945 -44.28 22.23 -21.01
CA ARG A 945 -44.52 21.09 -20.11
C ARG A 945 -43.86 21.23 -18.74
N ALA A 946 -42.71 21.91 -18.65
CA ALA A 946 -42.00 22.22 -17.41
C ALA A 946 -42.76 23.16 -16.43
N ARG A 947 -44.09 23.31 -16.58
CA ARG A 947 -44.99 24.04 -15.67
C ARG A 947 -45.71 23.12 -14.68
N ARG A 948 -45.69 21.79 -14.89
CA ARG A 948 -46.49 20.80 -14.14
C ARG A 948 -45.69 19.89 -13.18
N ARG A 949 -44.37 19.99 -13.17
CA ARG A 949 -43.46 19.35 -12.21
C ARG A 949 -42.66 20.47 -11.54
#